data_AF-A0AAQ5ZEF6-F1
#
_entry.id   AF-A0AAQ5ZEF6-F1
#
_cell.length_a   1.000
_cell.length_b   1.000
_cell.length_c   1.000
_cell.angle_alpha   90.00
_cell.angle_beta   90.00
_cell.angle_gamma   90.00
#
_symmetry.space_group_name_H-M   'P 1'
#
loop_
_entity.id
_entity.type
_entity.pdbx_description
1 polymer ?
#
loop_
_entity_poly.entity_id
_entity_poly.type
_entity_poly.pdbx_seq_one_letter_code
_entity_poly.pdbx_strand_id
1 'polypeptide(L)'
;MADQSRQIKLAAAKKKLKEFQQKSSPASVGGEREGGGGGGGGAGAKKKRKVKGLSQLDAPSSDRNSPDNFDSILKALSQSNGVVLPPYGNCQTFTDVDAVGSSVPQLLEEPNSEPVSNPSSANTATNPESVGHNTDLQDYPDTNGNESSLEENRPLSSTESLRQLSQQLNGLVSESSAAYVNGDAPTVSERELESRNQELAAALESSNLTNSQLNTKLDQLAQQSQELTEQLQKERKEFEQRFSKEQGAMREQLQVHIQTIGILVSEKSELQTALQYTQQAARQKTAEAEELNNRLQATKQRVSELERTLSSVSTQQKQFEKHNKDLEKERDNLRLEVFRLNNLSEESKQQSSELSEQLKLSTHDNGAMKLELEDLRKRLEIADLMLQQCSSQSDPTSANQQVQLLLEEKQQIEAHSHQLMESLTQLKTERDCYAEQIQEEGRVWKDKTEQLLAQVSLVAEERDRNINRVQELEASIAELKNAAALLAQEKEAQDGAKPQSSGPSESGVALQEAFNSLQQEKDAVTMQYQAQLRDNEQLSRLCAEQETRLGELERQVENQTQEAEDRRRMLEDVQSDKATISRALTQNRTLKDQLAELQNGFVKLTNENMELTTAIQSEQHVKKELARRMGELQEALHNTKEQLELKCNETQGLMEQRDQVVAHLQQYCAGYQALASEREQLHQQYLQQNQLMDRLQHDESHGRVQLEISHNQLKQAQEHLEQLVKDNEQLKAEVKELLNSSALVTSTRDQGDGVESQSLEESPKQSSSIVIPEDFESQKEMEEFIRGALAQVEAERDEARRQLEEEHRLHMAARHQAAVALSLEQQHNSHKPVHHHDHDHDHSHDHHSHCEHSHEHSEGGVPVEVHQALQAAMEKLQQRFTSLMQEKADLKERVEELEHRCIQLSGETDTIGEYIALYQSQRAIMKQKHQEKEQYISMLAQDKEEMKAKLAELQDLVMRLVAERNDWYNRYTGAVTNTSTVNPDLLPVGEDHTHPEHQTHTQTELNAVSGAEAMEVIPLSDPTPGLEAASSQALLTGSAQTDSKPLVPKEDGTAQQIMQLLHEIQNPQGAPRSPPFLGENPCIPFFYRPDEQDEVKILVV
;
A
#
# COMPACT_ATOMS: atom_id res chain seq x y z
N MET A 1 -7.03 -0.46 -27.86
CA MET A 1 -7.69 -1.07 -26.68
C MET A 1 -7.55 -0.23 -25.40
N ALA A 2 -6.35 -0.09 -24.82
CA ALA A 2 -6.15 0.52 -23.50
C ALA A 2 -6.77 1.92 -23.33
N ASP A 3 -6.51 2.84 -24.26
CA ASP A 3 -7.06 4.21 -24.17
C ASP A 3 -8.58 4.26 -24.28
N GLN A 4 -9.21 3.36 -25.04
CA GLN A 4 -10.68 3.32 -25.13
C GLN A 4 -11.29 2.93 -23.78
N SER A 5 -10.69 1.95 -23.07
CA SER A 5 -11.05 1.59 -21.69
C SER A 5 -10.80 2.75 -20.73
N ARG A 6 -9.68 3.47 -20.87
CA ARG A 6 -9.35 4.68 -20.09
C ARG A 6 -10.36 5.80 -20.33
N GLN A 7 -10.78 6.04 -21.57
CA GLN A 7 -11.74 7.08 -21.98
C GLN A 7 -13.15 6.77 -21.47
N ILE A 8 -13.59 5.50 -21.53
CA ILE A 8 -14.86 5.03 -20.95
C ILE A 8 -14.85 5.19 -19.42
N LYS A 9 -13.75 4.81 -18.74
CA LYS A 9 -13.59 5.03 -17.29
C LYS A 9 -13.59 6.53 -16.93
N LEU A 10 -12.96 7.39 -17.73
CA LEU A 10 -12.98 8.85 -17.58
C LEU A 10 -14.39 9.45 -17.80
N ALA A 11 -15.14 8.94 -18.77
CA ALA A 11 -16.53 9.34 -19.01
C ALA A 11 -17.44 8.93 -17.85
N ALA A 12 -17.29 7.70 -17.35
CA ALA A 12 -18.02 7.21 -16.17
C ALA A 12 -17.67 8.00 -14.90
N ALA A 13 -16.40 8.34 -14.69
CA ALA A 13 -15.94 9.19 -13.59
C ALA A 13 -16.52 10.61 -13.70
N LYS A 14 -16.47 11.24 -14.88
CA LYS A 14 -17.10 12.56 -15.14
C LYS A 14 -18.61 12.54 -14.91
N LYS A 15 -19.31 11.45 -15.29
CA LYS A 15 -20.74 11.28 -15.02
C LYS A 15 -21.02 11.18 -13.51
N LYS A 16 -20.29 10.33 -12.77
CA LYS A 16 -20.41 10.22 -11.31
C LYS A 16 -20.09 11.54 -10.59
N LEU A 17 -19.08 12.29 -11.04
CA LEU A 17 -18.74 13.61 -10.49
C LEU A 17 -19.87 14.62 -10.72
N LYS A 18 -20.50 14.62 -11.90
CA LYS A 18 -21.64 15.48 -12.20
C LYS A 18 -22.89 15.11 -11.38
N GLU A 19 -23.16 13.82 -11.20
CA GLU A 19 -24.23 13.33 -10.31
C GLU A 19 -23.95 13.66 -8.83
N PHE A 20 -22.68 13.68 -8.40
CA PHE A 20 -22.30 14.08 -7.05
C PHE A 20 -22.50 15.60 -6.84
N GLN A 21 -22.03 16.42 -7.77
CA GLN A 21 -22.20 17.89 -7.74
C GLN A 21 -23.69 18.32 -7.79
N GLN A 22 -24.53 17.60 -8.55
CA GLN A 22 -25.98 17.82 -8.55
C GLN A 22 -26.68 17.39 -7.25
N LYS A 23 -26.03 16.58 -6.40
CA LYS A 23 -26.55 16.14 -5.09
C LYS A 23 -26.01 16.93 -3.90
N SER A 24 -24.99 17.77 -4.11
CA SER A 24 -24.27 18.48 -3.03
C SER A 24 -24.54 20.00 -2.99
N SER A 25 -25.58 20.48 -3.66
CA SER A 25 -26.01 21.89 -3.58
C SER A 25 -27.23 22.02 -2.67
N PRO A 26 -27.15 22.65 -1.49
CA PRO A 26 -28.30 22.84 -0.61
C PRO A 26 -29.21 23.96 -1.14
N ALA A 27 -30.52 23.75 -1.08
CA ALA A 27 -31.50 24.80 -1.37
C ALA A 27 -31.79 25.64 -0.12
N SER A 28 -31.68 26.97 -0.24
CA SER A 28 -32.19 27.95 0.72
C SER A 28 -33.13 28.94 0.02
N VAL A 29 -33.98 29.64 0.77
CA VAL A 29 -35.28 30.16 0.27
C VAL A 29 -35.52 31.64 0.57
N GLY A 30 -36.16 32.34 -0.39
CA GLY A 30 -36.64 33.73 -0.31
C GLY A 30 -35.57 34.74 -0.75
N GLY A 31 -35.80 35.77 -1.58
CA GLY A 31 -36.94 36.49 -2.18
C GLY A 31 -36.30 37.72 -2.86
N GLU A 32 -36.93 38.63 -3.62
CA GLU A 32 -38.30 38.85 -4.09
C GLU A 32 -38.24 39.43 -5.54
N ARG A 33 -39.34 39.35 -6.32
CA ARG A 33 -39.65 40.22 -7.50
C ARG A 33 -38.64 40.15 -8.69
N GLU A 34 -38.93 40.58 -9.93
CA GLU A 34 -40.17 41.01 -10.60
C GLU A 34 -40.10 40.70 -12.12
N GLY A 35 -41.25 40.56 -12.79
CA GLY A 35 -41.43 41.02 -14.19
C GLY A 35 -41.06 40.10 -15.37
N GLY A 36 -42.11 39.63 -16.10
CA GLY A 36 -42.04 39.24 -17.52
C GLY A 36 -41.43 37.85 -17.85
N GLY A 37 -41.79 37.21 -18.97
CA GLY A 37 -42.85 37.54 -19.93
C GLY A 37 -42.77 36.71 -21.23
N GLY A 38 -43.72 35.76 -21.43
CA GLY A 38 -43.80 34.91 -22.63
C GLY A 38 -42.79 33.74 -22.66
N GLY A 39 -42.97 32.72 -23.49
CA GLY A 39 -44.15 32.42 -24.32
C GLY A 39 -43.92 31.26 -25.30
N GLY A 40 -44.81 30.25 -25.29
CA GLY A 40 -44.78 29.09 -26.21
C GLY A 40 -43.76 28.00 -25.84
N GLY A 41 -43.91 26.75 -26.31
CA GLY A 41 -45.02 26.18 -27.08
C GLY A 41 -44.62 24.90 -27.84
N GLY A 42 -45.49 23.87 -27.85
CA GLY A 42 -45.22 22.54 -28.45
C GLY A 42 -44.61 21.57 -27.42
N ALA A 43 -45.27 20.50 -26.96
CA ALA A 43 -45.92 19.37 -27.66
C ALA A 43 -44.92 18.50 -28.44
N GLY A 44 -44.88 17.16 -28.32
CA GLY A 44 -45.68 16.20 -27.54
C GLY A 44 -45.40 14.77 -28.06
N ALA A 45 -46.07 13.67 -27.67
CA ALA A 45 -46.82 13.30 -26.46
C ALA A 45 -47.28 11.82 -26.60
N LYS A 46 -47.31 11.04 -25.50
CA LYS A 46 -47.98 9.70 -25.40
C LYS A 46 -47.21 8.57 -26.15
N LYS A 47 -47.45 7.25 -25.98
CA LYS A 47 -48.59 6.54 -25.35
C LYS A 47 -48.24 5.13 -24.79
N LYS A 48 -48.88 4.81 -23.65
CA LYS A 48 -48.96 3.58 -22.84
C LYS A 48 -49.15 2.21 -23.55
N ARG A 49 -48.55 1.15 -22.95
CA ARG A 49 -49.09 -0.21 -22.60
C ARG A 49 -48.06 -0.86 -21.64
N LYS A 50 -48.34 -1.54 -20.51
CA LYS A 50 -49.49 -2.17 -19.80
C LYS A 50 -49.96 -3.56 -20.25
N VAL A 51 -49.53 -4.59 -19.50
CA VAL A 51 -50.15 -5.90 -19.14
C VAL A 51 -49.17 -6.52 -18.09
N LYS A 52 -49.52 -6.84 -16.82
CA LYS A 52 -50.42 -7.90 -16.24
C LYS A 52 -49.78 -9.30 -16.35
N GLY A 53 -49.55 -10.12 -15.31
CA GLY A 53 -49.67 -9.98 -13.84
C GLY A 53 -50.17 -11.28 -13.16
N LEU A 54 -49.75 -11.56 -11.90
CA LEU A 54 -50.49 -12.13 -10.73
C LEU A 54 -49.46 -12.61 -9.66
N SER A 55 -49.57 -12.22 -8.37
CA SER A 55 -50.05 -13.02 -7.19
C SER A 55 -49.03 -14.04 -6.62
N GLN A 56 -48.95 -14.34 -5.32
CA GLN A 56 -49.88 -14.12 -4.18
C GLN A 56 -49.12 -14.17 -2.82
N LEU A 57 -49.53 -13.34 -1.82
CA LEU A 57 -49.31 -13.49 -0.35
C LEU A 57 -47.85 -13.56 0.18
N ASP A 58 -47.50 -13.24 1.44
CA ASP A 58 -48.31 -12.87 2.62
C ASP A 58 -47.66 -11.73 3.43
N ALA A 59 -48.39 -11.15 4.40
CA ALA A 59 -47.88 -10.22 5.41
C ALA A 59 -48.69 -10.35 6.72
N PRO A 60 -48.13 -9.97 7.89
CA PRO A 60 -48.46 -8.60 8.34
C PRO A 60 -47.35 -7.89 9.13
N SER A 61 -47.36 -6.55 9.05
CA SER A 61 -46.86 -5.69 10.13
C SER A 61 -47.79 -4.48 10.31
N SER A 62 -48.09 -4.17 11.57
CA SER A 62 -48.91 -3.05 12.07
C SER A 62 -48.52 -2.85 13.55
N ASP A 63 -48.63 -1.68 14.17
CA ASP A 63 -49.15 -0.38 13.72
C ASP A 63 -48.15 0.74 14.11
N ARG A 64 -47.99 1.81 13.33
CA ARG A 64 -48.60 3.13 13.58
C ARG A 64 -48.73 3.53 15.06
N ASN A 65 -47.81 4.38 15.54
CA ASN A 65 -48.08 5.84 15.58
C ASN A 65 -46.86 6.64 16.09
N SER A 66 -46.88 7.93 15.78
CA SER A 66 -46.05 9.02 16.33
C SER A 66 -47.03 10.05 16.96
N PRO A 67 -46.63 11.09 17.74
CA PRO A 67 -45.27 11.61 17.90
C PRO A 67 -44.91 12.03 19.36
N ASP A 68 -43.91 12.91 19.45
CA ASP A 68 -43.65 13.94 20.48
C ASP A 68 -42.66 13.68 21.64
N ASN A 69 -41.60 14.50 21.57
CA ASN A 69 -40.93 15.24 22.66
C ASN A 69 -40.11 14.45 23.71
N PHE A 70 -38.78 14.46 23.53
CA PHE A 70 -37.81 13.94 24.51
C PHE A 70 -36.59 14.85 24.80
N ASP A 71 -36.79 16.17 24.83
CA ASP A 71 -35.79 17.14 25.32
C ASP A 71 -35.68 17.17 26.88
N SER A 72 -35.93 16.02 27.54
CA SER A 72 -36.28 15.96 28.97
C SER A 72 -35.60 14.84 29.78
N ILE A 73 -34.44 14.31 29.35
CA ILE A 73 -33.64 13.35 30.15
C ILE A 73 -32.20 13.82 30.41
N LEU A 74 -32.02 15.11 30.71
CA LEU A 74 -30.79 15.67 31.31
C LEU A 74 -31.10 16.67 32.45
N LYS A 75 -32.15 16.40 33.25
CA LYS A 75 -32.65 17.35 34.26
C LYS A 75 -33.08 16.70 35.59
N ALA A 76 -32.25 15.82 36.14
CA ALA A 76 -32.57 15.08 37.37
C ALA A 76 -31.35 14.79 38.28
N LEU A 77 -30.54 15.80 38.62
CA LEU A 77 -29.59 15.73 39.76
C LEU A 77 -29.10 17.13 40.23
N SER A 78 -30.02 18.01 40.63
CA SER A 78 -29.69 19.35 41.17
C SER A 78 -30.84 19.97 41.99
N GLN A 79 -30.98 19.60 43.28
CA GLN A 79 -31.85 20.32 44.25
C GLN A 79 -31.33 20.25 45.70
N SER A 80 -30.47 21.20 46.09
CA SER A 80 -30.31 21.79 47.44
C SER A 80 -29.06 22.70 47.41
N ASN A 81 -29.19 24.03 47.30
CA ASN A 81 -29.34 24.99 48.42
C ASN A 81 -28.16 24.93 49.42
N GLY A 82 -27.29 25.94 49.55
CA GLY A 82 -27.16 27.23 48.82
C GLY A 82 -26.33 28.26 49.60
N VAL A 83 -26.40 29.56 49.23
CA VAL A 83 -26.08 30.77 50.06
C VAL A 83 -24.56 31.05 50.31
N VAL A 84 -23.96 32.23 50.03
CA VAL A 84 -24.41 33.48 49.33
C VAL A 84 -23.27 34.49 49.01
N LEU A 85 -23.45 35.34 47.96
CA LEU A 85 -22.79 36.66 47.65
C LEU A 85 -21.25 36.75 47.45
N PRO A 86 -20.70 37.85 46.86
CA PRO A 86 -21.15 38.63 45.69
C PRO A 86 -20.01 38.87 44.64
N PRO A 87 -20.28 39.44 43.43
CA PRO A 87 -19.30 39.52 42.34
C PRO A 87 -18.63 40.90 42.11
N TYR A 88 -17.39 40.85 41.61
CA TYR A 88 -16.81 41.82 40.66
C TYR A 88 -16.51 41.07 39.34
N GLY A 89 -16.46 41.70 38.17
CA GLY A 89 -16.71 43.12 37.89
C GLY A 89 -16.04 43.60 36.59
N ASN A 90 -16.54 43.13 35.44
CA ASN A 90 -16.17 43.51 34.06
C ASN A 90 -14.71 43.30 33.61
N CYS A 91 -14.56 42.78 32.38
CA CYS A 91 -13.69 43.41 31.39
C CYS A 91 -14.34 43.24 30.01
N GLN A 92 -14.51 44.34 29.28
CA GLN A 92 -15.09 44.34 27.93
C GLN A 92 -13.97 44.33 26.88
N THR A 93 -14.27 43.77 25.71
CA THR A 93 -13.44 43.92 24.51
C THR A 93 -13.35 45.39 24.09
N PHE A 94 -12.14 45.88 23.84
CA PHE A 94 -11.90 47.10 23.07
C PHE A 94 -11.29 46.76 21.71
N THR A 95 -11.52 47.65 20.74
CA THR A 95 -11.18 47.51 19.32
C THR A 95 -9.91 48.26 18.94
N ASP A 96 -9.38 47.99 17.75
CA ASP A 96 -8.30 48.75 17.11
C ASP A 96 -8.57 50.26 17.01
N VAL A 97 -7.50 51.06 17.08
CA VAL A 97 -7.17 52.19 16.17
C VAL A 97 -5.63 52.33 16.13
N ASP A 98 -5.08 52.71 14.98
CA ASP A 98 -3.65 52.88 14.68
C ASP A 98 -2.92 53.99 15.46
N ALA A 99 -1.58 53.86 15.60
CA ALA A 99 -0.62 54.93 15.22
C ALA A 99 0.87 54.50 15.28
N VAL A 100 1.57 54.64 14.14
CA VAL A 100 2.91 55.24 13.93
C VAL A 100 3.98 55.15 15.04
N GLY A 101 5.19 54.63 14.73
CA GLY A 101 6.40 54.96 15.53
C GLY A 101 7.69 54.21 15.17
N SER A 102 8.71 54.94 14.71
CA SER A 102 10.03 54.46 14.27
C SER A 102 10.82 53.54 15.23
N SER A 103 11.38 52.50 14.62
CA SER A 103 12.74 51.93 14.72
C SER A 103 13.88 52.73 15.39
N VAL A 104 14.92 51.95 15.78
CA VAL A 104 16.38 52.25 16.00
C VAL A 104 16.86 52.47 17.46
N PRO A 105 18.00 51.85 17.89
CA PRO A 105 18.57 51.92 19.25
C PRO A 105 19.87 52.79 19.31
N GLN A 106 20.87 52.40 20.14
CA GLN A 106 22.26 52.92 20.19
C GLN A 106 22.42 54.25 20.99
N LEU A 107 23.43 54.51 21.86
CA LEU A 107 24.58 53.75 22.42
C LEU A 107 25.03 54.38 23.78
N LEU A 108 26.16 53.87 24.33
CA LEU A 108 26.99 54.36 25.47
C LEU A 108 26.42 54.05 26.88
N GLU A 109 27.21 53.63 27.88
CA GLU A 109 28.68 53.45 27.98
C GLU A 109 29.05 52.24 28.89
N GLU A 110 30.26 51.70 28.76
CA GLU A 110 30.83 50.57 29.54
C GLU A 110 31.55 51.05 30.84
N PRO A 111 32.16 50.22 31.75
CA PRO A 111 32.60 48.80 31.61
C PRO A 111 32.39 47.84 32.84
N ASN A 112 32.91 46.61 32.69
CA ASN A 112 33.48 45.70 33.71
C ASN A 112 32.63 44.98 34.80
N SER A 113 32.39 43.68 34.54
CA SER A 113 32.76 42.50 35.38
C SER A 113 32.52 42.45 36.91
N GLU A 114 31.60 41.57 37.33
CA GLU A 114 31.77 40.39 38.23
C GLU A 114 32.65 40.42 39.53
N PRO A 115 32.35 39.58 40.55
CA PRO A 115 31.05 39.21 41.16
C PRO A 115 31.12 39.15 42.72
N VAL A 116 30.23 38.38 43.38
CA VAL A 116 30.31 37.82 44.77
C VAL A 116 29.75 38.66 45.96
N SER A 117 28.82 38.02 46.68
CA SER A 117 28.41 38.14 48.11
C SER A 117 27.94 39.45 48.78
N ASN A 118 26.74 39.35 49.37
CA ASN A 118 26.36 39.78 50.73
C ASN A 118 27.54 40.00 51.71
N PRO A 119 27.48 40.92 52.71
CA PRO A 119 26.40 40.87 53.72
C PRO A 119 26.00 42.16 54.50
N SER A 120 24.89 42.08 55.25
CA SER A 120 24.63 42.77 56.55
C SER A 120 24.60 44.32 56.58
N SER A 121 23.94 45.01 57.54
CA SER A 121 22.94 44.65 58.56
C SER A 121 22.28 45.94 59.08
N ALA A 122 21.02 45.88 59.54
CA ALA A 122 20.46 46.93 60.39
C ALA A 122 19.30 46.42 61.27
N ASN A 123 19.60 46.27 62.57
CA ASN A 123 18.70 46.37 63.73
C ASN A 123 17.53 45.34 63.87
N THR A 124 17.24 44.77 65.04
CA THR A 124 17.76 45.04 66.40
C THR A 124 17.82 43.75 67.24
N ALA A 125 18.89 43.59 68.02
CA ALA A 125 19.00 42.61 69.12
C ALA A 125 18.38 43.22 70.42
N THR A 126 18.42 42.66 71.63
CA THR A 126 19.46 41.92 72.38
C THR A 126 18.81 40.90 73.35
N ASN A 127 19.26 39.65 73.49
CA ASN A 127 20.56 39.09 73.93
C ASN A 127 20.71 39.01 75.48
N PRO A 128 20.99 37.83 76.07
CA PRO A 128 21.27 37.68 77.51
C PRO A 128 22.78 37.65 77.81
N GLU A 129 23.21 38.13 78.99
CA GLU A 129 24.23 37.45 79.84
C GLU A 129 24.51 38.14 81.20
N SER A 130 24.83 37.30 82.20
CA SER A 130 25.86 37.50 83.24
C SER A 130 25.84 38.69 84.25
N VAL A 131 25.73 38.33 85.54
CA VAL A 131 26.47 38.87 86.72
C VAL A 131 26.23 40.32 87.20
N GLY A 132 25.84 40.44 88.49
CA GLY A 132 26.60 41.29 89.44
C GLY A 132 25.87 42.38 90.23
N HIS A 133 25.64 42.10 91.53
CA HIS A 133 25.42 43.05 92.65
C HIS A 133 24.22 44.03 92.67
N ASN A 134 23.56 44.03 93.84
CA ASN A 134 23.21 45.15 94.75
C ASN A 134 23.10 46.57 94.14
N THR A 135 22.15 47.42 94.56
CA THR A 135 21.80 47.70 95.97
C THR A 135 20.42 48.41 96.06
N ASP A 136 19.77 48.35 97.23
CA ASP A 136 18.96 49.36 97.95
C ASP A 136 18.21 50.50 97.19
N LEU A 137 17.04 51.00 97.61
CA LEU A 137 16.12 50.68 98.72
C LEU A 137 14.79 51.45 98.50
N GLN A 138 13.69 51.00 99.15
CA GLN A 138 12.48 51.78 99.48
C GLN A 138 11.63 52.36 98.31
N ASP A 139 10.30 52.54 98.42
CA ASP A 139 9.53 52.85 99.63
C ASP A 139 8.06 52.31 99.63
N TYR A 140 7.47 52.21 100.83
CA TYR A 140 6.04 51.99 101.19
C TYR A 140 5.14 50.95 100.46
N PRO A 141 4.84 49.80 101.11
CA PRO A 141 3.57 49.09 100.99
C PRO A 141 2.51 49.61 101.99
N ASP A 142 1.22 49.33 101.72
CA ASP A 142 0.26 48.70 102.66
C ASP A 142 -1.21 48.88 102.23
N THR A 143 -1.97 47.77 102.18
CA THR A 143 -3.36 47.67 102.71
C THR A 143 -3.89 46.23 102.61
N ASN A 144 -4.20 45.64 103.77
CA ASN A 144 -5.14 44.55 104.13
C ASN A 144 -5.71 43.65 103.01
N GLY A 145 -5.82 42.31 103.14
CA GLY A 145 -5.94 41.41 104.31
C GLY A 145 -6.92 40.27 103.91
N ASN A 146 -7.06 39.10 104.54
CA ASN A 146 -6.60 38.52 105.82
C ASN A 146 -6.38 36.99 105.59
N GLU A 147 -5.34 36.31 106.09
CA GLU A 147 -4.98 35.90 107.47
C GLU A 147 -5.48 34.50 107.90
N SER A 148 -4.83 33.95 108.93
CA SER A 148 -4.93 32.60 109.53
C SER A 148 -4.37 31.46 108.66
N SER A 149 -3.48 30.58 109.14
CA SER A 149 -2.75 30.51 110.43
C SER A 149 -1.51 29.59 110.21
N LEU A 150 -0.29 29.76 110.74
CA LEU A 150 0.16 29.97 112.14
C LEU A 150 -0.46 28.92 113.10
N GLU A 151 0.29 28.09 113.84
CA GLU A 151 1.57 28.37 114.51
C GLU A 151 2.42 27.11 114.78
N GLU A 152 3.64 27.36 115.28
CA GLU A 152 4.49 26.53 116.15
C GLU A 152 4.62 25.00 115.95
N ASN A 153 5.87 24.55 115.77
CA ASN A 153 6.49 23.59 116.69
C ASN A 153 8.03 23.66 116.61
N ARG A 154 8.61 24.67 117.27
CA ARG A 154 10.07 24.82 117.46
C ARG A 154 10.36 24.72 118.96
N PRO A 155 11.11 23.72 119.46
CA PRO A 155 11.38 23.60 120.89
C PRO A 155 12.34 24.70 121.35
N LEU A 156 11.79 25.81 121.87
CA LEU A 156 12.54 26.90 122.48
C LEU A 156 12.49 26.81 124.01
N SER A 157 13.64 27.08 124.65
CA SER A 157 13.77 27.57 126.03
C SER A 157 12.93 26.93 127.14
N SER A 158 13.33 25.75 127.62
CA SER A 158 12.94 25.22 128.94
C SER A 158 13.60 25.96 130.13
N THR A 159 14.00 27.23 129.95
CA THR A 159 14.47 28.12 131.01
C THR A 159 13.33 28.75 131.81
N GLU A 160 12.15 28.95 131.21
CA GLU A 160 10.97 29.44 131.95
C GLU A 160 10.42 28.35 132.90
N SER A 161 10.46 27.08 132.52
CA SER A 161 10.11 25.95 133.41
C SER A 161 11.04 25.82 134.62
N LEU A 162 12.33 26.12 134.46
CA LEU A 162 13.27 26.22 135.58
C LEU A 162 12.96 27.42 136.50
N ARG A 163 12.41 28.50 135.94
CA ARG A 163 11.98 29.68 136.69
C ARG A 163 10.71 29.45 137.48
N GLN A 164 9.72 28.73 136.92
CA GLN A 164 8.52 28.31 137.65
C GLN A 164 8.85 27.34 138.80
N LEU A 165 9.72 26.34 138.58
CA LEU A 165 10.18 25.46 139.66
C LEU A 165 10.94 26.23 140.75
N SER A 166 11.74 27.24 140.38
CA SER A 166 12.41 28.14 141.34
C SER A 166 11.43 28.98 142.16
N GLN A 167 10.33 29.45 141.56
CA GLN A 167 9.28 30.18 142.29
C GLN A 167 8.44 29.27 143.19
N GLN A 168 8.15 28.03 142.76
CA GLN A 168 7.40 27.06 143.57
C GLN A 168 8.21 26.50 144.76
N LEU A 169 9.54 26.33 144.64
CA LEU A 169 10.37 25.95 145.79
C LEU A 169 10.43 27.05 146.88
N ASN A 170 10.41 28.33 146.50
CA ASN A 170 10.37 29.43 147.49
C ASN A 170 9.03 29.54 148.24
N GLY A 171 7.93 29.06 147.64
CA GLY A 171 6.62 29.06 148.29
C GLY A 171 6.49 28.08 149.47
N LEU A 172 7.22 26.96 149.43
CA LEU A 172 7.12 25.88 150.42
C LEU A 172 8.03 26.06 151.66
N VAL A 173 8.65 27.23 151.83
CA VAL A 173 9.56 27.56 152.95
C VAL A 173 8.91 28.52 153.97
N SER A 174 7.73 29.08 153.68
CA SER A 174 7.20 30.24 154.42
C SER A 174 6.04 29.97 155.41
N GLU A 175 5.36 28.83 155.33
CA GLU A 175 4.30 28.41 156.27
C GLU A 175 4.39 26.88 156.48
N SER A 176 4.43 26.31 157.69
CA SER A 176 4.14 26.87 159.02
C SER A 176 5.24 26.53 160.05
N SER A 177 5.69 27.53 160.81
CA SER A 177 6.52 27.38 162.02
C SER A 177 5.75 27.86 163.24
N ALA A 178 6.04 27.29 164.42
CA ALA A 178 5.41 27.58 165.73
C ALA A 178 3.90 27.23 165.82
N ALA A 179 3.31 26.92 166.97
CA ALA A 179 3.80 26.50 168.30
C ALA A 179 2.64 25.66 168.95
N TYR A 180 2.77 24.92 170.06
CA TYR A 180 2.91 25.37 171.46
C TYR A 180 3.30 24.11 172.29
N VAL A 181 4.37 24.08 173.09
CA VAL A 181 4.58 24.68 174.44
C VAL A 181 4.17 23.73 175.60
N ASN A 182 5.13 23.53 176.51
CA ASN A 182 5.04 22.99 177.89
C ASN A 182 4.51 21.57 178.14
N GLY A 183 5.30 20.84 178.94
CA GLY A 183 4.86 20.59 180.32
C GLY A 183 4.79 19.13 180.77
N ASP A 184 5.00 18.92 182.06
CA ASP A 184 4.91 17.62 182.73
C ASP A 184 3.51 16.99 182.72
N ALA A 185 3.52 15.67 182.91
CA ALA A 185 2.45 14.72 183.27
C ALA A 185 1.14 15.28 183.88
N PRO A 186 -0.05 14.66 183.62
CA PRO A 186 -0.17 13.18 183.72
C PRO A 186 -1.13 12.44 182.75
N THR A 187 -0.94 11.11 182.75
CA THR A 187 -1.79 9.99 182.31
C THR A 187 -3.19 10.27 181.72
N VAL A 188 -3.42 9.76 180.50
CA VAL A 188 -4.75 9.53 179.89
C VAL A 188 -4.84 8.06 179.42
N SER A 189 -6.04 7.49 179.33
CA SER A 189 -6.25 6.03 179.24
C SER A 189 -6.26 5.43 177.82
N GLU A 190 -5.70 4.22 177.74
CA GLU A 190 -5.52 3.33 176.57
C GLU A 190 -6.66 3.31 175.52
N ARG A 191 -7.93 3.38 175.93
CA ARG A 191 -9.11 3.22 175.06
C ARG A 191 -9.27 4.33 174.00
N GLU A 192 -8.74 5.53 174.22
CA GLU A 192 -8.82 6.62 173.23
C GLU A 192 -7.84 6.44 172.07
N LEU A 193 -6.71 5.75 172.30
CA LEU A 193 -5.73 5.41 171.26
C LEU A 193 -6.28 4.38 170.26
N GLU A 194 -7.06 3.40 170.74
CA GLU A 194 -7.69 2.39 169.87
C GLU A 194 -8.68 3.04 168.88
N SER A 195 -9.57 3.91 169.36
CA SER A 195 -10.53 4.62 168.50
C SER A 195 -9.84 5.44 167.42
N ARG A 196 -8.79 6.19 167.79
CA ARG A 196 -8.02 7.01 166.84
C ARG A 196 -7.27 6.17 165.80
N ASN A 197 -6.73 5.02 166.19
CA ASN A 197 -6.11 4.08 165.24
C ASN A 197 -7.15 3.45 164.30
N GLN A 198 -8.36 3.17 164.78
CA GLN A 198 -9.42 2.59 163.96
C GLN A 198 -9.98 3.61 162.94
N GLU A 199 -10.12 4.88 163.32
CA GLU A 199 -10.43 5.99 162.40
C GLU A 199 -9.32 6.21 161.37
N LEU A 200 -8.04 6.19 161.78
CA LEU A 200 -6.90 6.30 160.86
C LEU A 200 -6.85 5.13 159.87
N ALA A 201 -7.15 3.90 160.32
CA ALA A 201 -7.24 2.73 159.44
C ALA A 201 -8.38 2.88 158.42
N ALA A 202 -9.57 3.30 158.85
CA ALA A 202 -10.70 3.54 157.94
C ALA A 202 -10.43 4.67 156.94
N ALA A 203 -9.76 5.75 157.38
CA ALA A 203 -9.31 6.83 156.49
C ALA A 203 -8.25 6.35 155.49
N LEU A 204 -7.33 5.47 155.91
CA LEU A 204 -6.33 4.86 155.04
C LEU A 204 -6.96 3.89 154.03
N GLU A 205 -7.93 3.06 154.44
CA GLU A 205 -8.69 2.19 153.53
C GLU A 205 -9.52 3.01 152.53
N SER A 206 -10.19 4.08 152.98
CA SER A 206 -10.88 5.02 152.09
C SER A 206 -9.91 5.70 151.11
N SER A 207 -8.73 6.12 151.58
CA SER A 207 -7.69 6.71 150.73
C SER A 207 -7.16 5.70 149.70
N ASN A 208 -6.93 4.46 150.10
CA ASN A 208 -6.49 3.37 149.22
C ASN A 208 -7.57 3.03 148.18
N LEU A 209 -8.84 3.02 148.56
CA LEU A 209 -9.96 2.84 147.65
C LEU A 209 -10.05 4.00 146.64
N THR A 210 -9.91 5.26 147.08
CA THR A 210 -9.89 6.40 146.15
C THR A 210 -8.66 6.38 145.24
N ASN A 211 -7.48 5.98 145.73
CA ASN A 211 -6.29 5.82 144.90
C ASN A 211 -6.43 4.66 143.89
N SER A 212 -7.10 3.57 144.25
CA SER A 212 -7.45 2.49 143.32
C SER A 212 -8.44 2.96 142.24
N GLN A 213 -9.45 3.76 142.62
CA GLN A 213 -10.40 4.38 141.69
C GLN A 213 -9.78 5.48 140.82
N LEU A 214 -8.73 6.15 141.29
CA LEU A 214 -7.96 7.13 140.51
C LEU A 214 -6.99 6.43 139.55
N ASN A 215 -6.24 5.43 140.01
CA ASN A 215 -5.35 4.64 139.15
C ASN A 215 -6.15 3.97 138.03
N THR A 216 -7.26 3.29 138.32
CA THR A 216 -8.08 2.65 137.27
C THR A 216 -8.66 3.66 136.26
N LYS A 217 -8.92 4.92 136.65
CA LYS A 217 -9.26 6.00 135.71
C LYS A 217 -8.05 6.50 134.93
N LEU A 218 -6.87 6.53 135.55
CA LEU A 218 -5.61 6.93 134.92
C LEU A 218 -5.20 5.89 133.87
N ASP A 219 -5.32 4.60 134.18
CA ASP A 219 -5.13 3.47 133.27
C ASP A 219 -6.12 3.52 132.11
N GLN A 220 -7.41 3.80 132.37
CA GLN A 220 -8.43 3.98 131.33
C GLN A 220 -8.12 5.18 130.43
N LEU A 221 -7.70 6.32 130.99
CA LEU A 221 -7.31 7.50 130.20
C LEU A 221 -6.01 7.28 129.43
N ALA A 222 -5.06 6.52 129.97
CA ALA A 222 -3.83 6.13 129.29
C ALA A 222 -4.13 5.17 128.11
N GLN A 223 -5.00 4.17 128.31
CA GLN A 223 -5.47 3.28 127.25
C GLN A 223 -6.23 4.07 126.16
N GLN A 224 -7.16 4.96 126.53
CA GLN A 224 -7.86 5.81 125.56
C GLN A 224 -6.89 6.74 124.80
N SER A 225 -5.89 7.30 125.48
CA SER A 225 -4.84 8.10 124.84
C SER A 225 -3.97 7.28 123.89
N GLN A 226 -3.70 6.01 124.22
CA GLN A 226 -2.98 5.09 123.33
C GLN A 226 -3.85 4.72 122.11
N GLU A 227 -5.11 4.35 122.31
CA GLU A 227 -6.05 4.01 121.24
C GLU A 227 -6.26 5.18 120.27
N LEU A 228 -6.41 6.43 120.77
CA LEU A 228 -6.43 7.63 119.92
C LEU A 228 -5.10 7.85 119.18
N THR A 229 -3.96 7.58 119.83
CA THR A 229 -2.64 7.75 119.20
C THR A 229 -2.41 6.72 118.09
N GLU A 230 -2.81 5.48 118.31
CA GLU A 230 -2.75 4.41 117.30
C GLU A 230 -3.72 4.66 116.15
N GLN A 231 -4.94 5.13 116.42
CA GLN A 231 -5.89 5.54 115.38
C GLN A 231 -5.34 6.72 114.57
N LEU A 232 -4.81 7.77 115.21
CA LEU A 232 -4.25 8.94 114.52
C LEU A 232 -3.00 8.55 113.70
N GLN A 233 -2.16 7.64 114.20
CA GLN A 233 -1.01 7.12 113.43
C GLN A 233 -1.47 6.25 112.25
N LYS A 234 -2.55 5.48 112.40
CA LYS A 234 -3.18 4.70 111.32
C LYS A 234 -3.77 5.61 110.25
N GLU A 235 -4.54 6.62 110.63
CA GLU A 235 -5.12 7.61 109.70
C GLU A 235 -4.04 8.39 108.96
N ARG A 236 -2.93 8.78 109.62
CA ARG A 236 -1.75 9.35 108.94
C ARG A 236 -1.16 8.38 107.90
N LYS A 237 -0.98 7.10 108.25
CA LYS A 237 -0.46 6.08 107.30
C LYS A 237 -1.42 5.84 106.13
N GLU A 238 -2.72 5.84 106.36
CA GLU A 238 -3.72 5.73 105.29
C GLU A 238 -3.75 6.98 104.40
N PHE A 239 -3.63 8.18 104.97
CA PHE A 239 -3.54 9.42 104.21
C PHE A 239 -2.26 9.46 103.36
N GLU A 240 -1.10 9.16 103.94
CA GLU A 240 0.19 9.06 103.23
C GLU A 240 0.12 8.07 102.06
N GLN A 241 -0.55 6.92 102.27
CA GLN A 241 -0.73 5.92 101.21
C GLN A 241 -1.70 6.39 100.11
N ARG A 242 -2.78 7.11 100.45
CA ARG A 242 -3.71 7.69 99.46
C ARG A 242 -3.01 8.78 98.65
N PHE A 243 -2.36 9.73 99.32
CA PHE A 243 -1.56 10.78 98.69
C PHE A 243 -0.46 10.21 97.78
N SER A 244 0.24 9.16 98.22
CA SER A 244 1.26 8.48 97.39
C SER A 244 0.66 7.85 96.12
N LYS A 245 -0.54 7.25 96.22
CA LYS A 245 -1.25 6.66 95.07
C LYS A 245 -1.77 7.72 94.11
N GLU A 246 -2.36 8.80 94.64
CA GLU A 246 -2.85 9.94 93.84
C GLU A 246 -1.69 10.66 93.15
N GLN A 247 -0.58 10.89 93.85
CA GLN A 247 0.65 11.43 93.28
C GLN A 247 1.26 10.50 92.20
N GLY A 248 1.15 9.18 92.36
CA GLY A 248 1.48 8.19 91.34
C GLY A 248 0.62 8.33 90.09
N ALA A 249 -0.70 8.28 90.24
CA ALA A 249 -1.65 8.44 89.14
C ALA A 249 -1.50 9.78 88.40
N MET A 250 -1.22 10.87 89.11
CA MET A 250 -0.95 12.19 88.49
C MET A 250 0.38 12.21 87.70
N ARG A 251 1.42 11.48 88.14
CA ARG A 251 2.65 11.30 87.36
C ARG A 251 2.42 10.44 86.12
N GLU A 252 1.66 9.36 86.23
CA GLU A 252 1.29 8.51 85.10
C GLU A 252 0.47 9.28 84.07
N GLN A 253 -0.53 10.07 84.52
CA GLN A 253 -1.31 10.93 83.63
C GLN A 253 -0.44 11.99 82.95
N LEU A 254 0.49 12.62 83.67
CA LEU A 254 1.45 13.57 83.08
C LEU A 254 2.35 12.89 82.04
N GLN A 255 2.84 11.68 82.30
CA GLN A 255 3.66 10.92 81.37
C GLN A 255 2.89 10.56 80.09
N VAL A 256 1.62 10.14 80.21
CA VAL A 256 0.73 9.89 79.07
C VAL A 256 0.47 11.17 78.27
N HIS A 257 0.26 12.32 78.93
CA HIS A 257 0.11 13.61 78.24
C HIS A 257 1.38 14.04 77.50
N ILE A 258 2.56 13.87 78.12
CA ILE A 258 3.86 14.14 77.47
C ILE A 258 4.04 13.25 76.23
N GLN A 259 3.74 11.96 76.34
CA GLN A 259 3.83 11.03 75.20
C GLN A 259 2.83 11.38 74.10
N THR A 260 1.59 11.75 74.46
CA THR A 260 0.54 12.17 73.52
C THR A 260 0.94 13.45 72.78
N ILE A 261 1.50 14.44 73.49
CA ILE A 261 2.03 15.67 72.88
C ILE A 261 3.21 15.34 71.95
N GLY A 262 4.10 14.43 72.34
CA GLY A 262 5.20 13.96 71.51
C GLY A 262 4.72 13.38 70.18
N ILE A 263 3.75 12.46 70.22
CA ILE A 263 3.13 11.85 69.03
C ILE A 263 2.46 12.92 68.15
N LEU A 264 1.65 13.81 68.73
CA LEU A 264 0.99 14.88 67.98
C LEU A 264 1.98 15.88 67.34
N VAL A 265 3.16 16.08 67.95
CA VAL A 265 4.24 16.92 67.39
C VAL A 265 4.98 16.21 66.26
N SER A 266 5.27 14.90 66.36
CA SER A 266 5.85 14.14 65.25
C SER A 266 4.87 14.02 64.08
N GLU A 267 3.62 13.63 64.33
CA GLU A 267 2.55 13.57 63.31
C GLU A 267 2.37 14.92 62.61
N LYS A 268 2.34 16.04 63.36
CA LYS A 268 2.28 17.38 62.77
C LYS A 268 3.50 17.70 61.91
N SER A 269 4.69 17.32 62.34
CA SER A 269 5.94 17.55 61.59
C SER A 269 5.97 16.74 60.29
N GLU A 270 5.58 15.47 60.35
CA GLU A 270 5.46 14.56 59.21
C GLU A 270 4.41 15.05 58.21
N LEU A 271 3.20 15.40 58.69
CA LEU A 271 2.12 15.95 57.86
C LEU A 271 2.51 17.30 57.23
N GLN A 272 3.22 18.17 57.96
CA GLN A 272 3.70 19.45 57.42
C GLN A 272 4.78 19.23 56.34
N THR A 273 5.67 18.26 56.53
CA THR A 273 6.70 17.89 55.55
C THR A 273 6.08 17.25 54.30
N ALA A 274 5.13 16.33 54.48
CA ALA A 274 4.38 15.71 53.39
C ALA A 274 3.57 16.75 52.61
N LEU A 275 2.87 17.67 53.29
CA LEU A 275 2.14 18.77 52.66
C LEU A 275 3.07 19.67 51.83
N GLN A 276 4.24 20.04 52.36
CA GLN A 276 5.22 20.84 51.63
C GLN A 276 5.73 20.11 50.37
N TYR A 277 6.06 18.82 50.49
CA TYR A 277 6.48 17.99 49.37
C TYR A 277 5.39 17.88 48.29
N THR A 278 4.14 17.60 48.68
CA THR A 278 3.00 17.52 47.75
C THR A 278 2.72 18.87 47.08
N GLN A 279 2.83 20.00 47.80
CA GLN A 279 2.71 21.33 47.21
C GLN A 279 3.82 21.63 46.20
N GLN A 280 5.06 21.23 46.48
CA GLN A 280 6.18 21.40 45.56
C GLN A 280 6.01 20.53 44.30
N ALA A 281 5.61 19.26 44.45
CA ALA A 281 5.30 18.37 43.34
C ALA A 281 4.14 18.89 42.48
N ALA A 282 3.09 19.43 43.09
CA ALA A 282 1.96 20.05 42.39
C ALA A 282 2.38 21.30 41.59
N ARG A 283 3.23 22.17 42.16
CA ARG A 283 3.80 23.33 41.45
C ARG A 283 4.66 22.89 40.26
N GLN A 284 5.53 21.89 40.44
CA GLN A 284 6.34 21.35 39.34
C GLN A 284 5.46 20.78 38.22
N LYS A 285 4.44 19.98 38.55
CA LYS A 285 3.50 19.43 37.57
C LYS A 285 2.64 20.49 36.88
N THR A 286 2.41 21.64 37.52
CA THR A 286 1.77 22.81 36.89
C THR A 286 2.70 23.43 35.84
N ALA A 287 3.97 23.68 36.19
CA ALA A 287 4.96 24.21 35.26
C ALA A 287 5.24 23.26 34.06
N GLU A 288 5.32 21.95 34.29
CA GLU A 288 5.40 20.94 33.22
C GLU A 288 4.18 20.99 32.28
N ALA A 289 2.97 21.19 32.82
CA ALA A 289 1.76 21.32 32.01
C ALA A 289 1.72 22.63 31.19
N GLU A 290 2.24 23.73 31.76
CA GLU A 290 2.40 25.01 31.07
C GLU A 290 3.43 24.91 29.93
N GLU A 291 4.58 24.26 30.15
CA GLU A 291 5.57 24.00 29.10
C GLU A 291 4.97 23.16 27.95
N LEU A 292 4.27 22.08 28.29
CA LEU A 292 3.60 21.22 27.31
C LEU A 292 2.51 21.99 26.54
N ASN A 293 1.76 22.89 27.18
CA ASN A 293 0.79 23.74 26.51
C ASN A 293 1.46 24.75 25.56
N ASN A 294 2.57 25.38 25.98
CA ASN A 294 3.32 26.31 25.14
C ASN A 294 3.92 25.59 23.91
N ARG A 295 4.45 24.38 24.10
CA ARG A 295 4.93 23.49 23.01
C ARG A 295 3.79 23.05 22.08
N LEU A 296 2.59 22.81 22.61
CA LEU A 296 1.39 22.54 21.83
C LEU A 296 0.93 23.76 21.02
N GLN A 297 1.05 24.97 21.57
CA GLN A 297 0.73 26.22 20.86
C GLN A 297 1.72 26.50 19.72
N ALA A 298 3.02 26.36 19.97
CA ALA A 298 4.06 26.51 18.95
C ALA A 298 3.90 25.47 17.80
N THR A 299 3.55 24.22 18.12
CA THR A 299 3.29 23.20 17.09
C THR A 299 2.01 23.49 16.29
N LYS A 300 0.93 23.98 16.91
CA LYS A 300 -0.28 24.47 16.20
C LYS A 300 0.03 25.63 15.25
N GLN A 301 0.84 26.59 15.66
CA GLN A 301 1.30 27.69 14.81
C GLN A 301 2.10 27.17 13.60
N ARG A 302 3.05 26.25 13.83
CA ARG A 302 3.83 25.61 12.77
C ARG A 302 2.97 24.80 11.80
N VAL A 303 1.94 24.10 12.28
CA VAL A 303 0.97 23.41 11.40
C VAL A 303 0.21 24.42 10.53
N SER A 304 -0.28 25.51 11.12
CA SER A 304 -1.00 26.58 10.39
C SER A 304 -0.13 27.22 9.29
N GLU A 305 1.17 27.36 9.54
CA GLU A 305 2.16 27.80 8.55
C GLU A 305 2.42 26.77 7.44
N LEU A 306 2.51 25.49 7.79
CA LEU A 306 2.64 24.41 6.81
C LEU A 306 1.39 24.28 5.93
N GLU A 307 0.19 24.50 6.47
CA GLU A 307 -1.06 24.56 5.70
C GLU A 307 -1.11 25.77 4.75
N ARG A 308 -0.65 26.94 5.21
CA ARG A 308 -0.53 28.16 4.39
C ARG A 308 0.46 27.97 3.22
N THR A 309 1.63 27.42 3.51
CA THR A 309 2.68 27.18 2.50
C THR A 309 2.29 26.05 1.54
N LEU A 310 1.67 24.97 2.01
CA LEU A 310 1.10 23.91 1.16
C LEU A 310 0.00 24.47 0.24
N SER A 311 -0.84 25.38 0.73
CA SER A 311 -1.85 26.07 -0.09
C SER A 311 -1.21 26.93 -1.18
N SER A 312 -0.17 27.71 -0.83
CA SER A 312 0.61 28.50 -1.79
C SER A 312 1.24 27.60 -2.87
N VAL A 313 1.96 26.55 -2.48
CA VAL A 313 2.57 25.57 -3.40
C VAL A 313 1.49 24.89 -4.27
N SER A 314 0.31 24.57 -3.74
CA SER A 314 -0.79 24.02 -4.54
C SER A 314 -1.31 25.02 -5.59
N THR A 315 -1.38 26.32 -5.28
CA THR A 315 -1.74 27.34 -6.29
C THR A 315 -0.65 27.52 -7.34
N GLN A 316 0.63 27.50 -6.94
CA GLN A 316 1.76 27.61 -7.85
C GLN A 316 1.88 26.38 -8.77
N GLN A 317 1.67 25.17 -8.25
CA GLN A 317 1.57 23.94 -9.04
C GLN A 317 0.47 24.05 -10.10
N LYS A 318 -0.73 24.54 -9.74
CA LYS A 318 -1.84 24.73 -10.69
C LYS A 318 -1.50 25.75 -11.78
N GLN A 319 -0.68 26.77 -11.48
CA GLN A 319 -0.17 27.73 -12.46
C GLN A 319 0.86 27.07 -13.42
N PHE A 320 1.84 26.34 -12.89
CA PHE A 320 2.79 25.57 -13.71
C PHE A 320 2.10 24.51 -14.57
N GLU A 321 1.12 23.79 -14.02
CA GLU A 321 0.28 22.83 -14.75
C GLU A 321 -0.59 23.47 -15.83
N LYS A 322 -0.92 24.76 -15.71
CA LYS A 322 -1.59 25.51 -16.78
C LYS A 322 -0.57 25.90 -17.85
N HIS A 323 0.54 26.52 -17.45
CA HIS A 323 1.59 26.96 -18.37
C HIS A 323 2.16 25.81 -19.20
N ASN A 324 2.41 24.65 -18.59
CA ASN A 324 2.87 23.46 -19.31
C ASN A 324 1.83 22.96 -20.34
N LYS A 325 0.53 22.99 -20.00
CA LYS A 325 -0.55 22.67 -20.96
C LYS A 325 -0.70 23.71 -22.07
N ASP A 326 -0.22 24.93 -21.88
CA ASP A 326 -0.18 25.97 -22.91
C ASP A 326 1.05 25.77 -23.83
N LEU A 327 2.23 25.47 -23.26
CA LEU A 327 3.43 25.05 -24.00
C LEU A 327 3.23 23.75 -24.81
N GLU A 328 2.46 22.78 -24.30
CA GLU A 328 2.10 21.56 -25.04
C GLU A 328 1.30 21.88 -26.31
N LYS A 329 0.38 22.86 -26.26
CA LYS A 329 -0.37 23.32 -27.44
C LYS A 329 0.54 24.06 -28.41
N GLU A 330 1.43 24.92 -27.92
CA GLU A 330 2.37 25.64 -28.79
C GLU A 330 3.30 24.68 -29.51
N ARG A 331 3.85 23.67 -28.82
CA ARG A 331 4.60 22.56 -29.41
C ARG A 331 3.81 21.83 -30.50
N ASP A 332 2.56 21.48 -30.24
CA ASP A 332 1.76 20.68 -31.19
C ASP A 332 1.21 21.53 -32.35
N ASN A 333 0.97 22.83 -32.15
CA ASN A 333 0.73 23.81 -33.21
C ASN A 333 1.96 23.96 -34.11
N LEU A 334 3.16 24.09 -33.52
CA LEU A 334 4.42 24.18 -34.26
C LEU A 334 4.71 22.90 -35.06
N ARG A 335 4.38 21.72 -34.51
CA ARG A 335 4.45 20.44 -35.25
C ARG A 335 3.50 20.41 -36.45
N LEU A 336 2.27 20.89 -36.27
CA LEU A 336 1.29 20.99 -37.35
C LEU A 336 1.76 21.95 -38.44
N GLU A 337 2.37 23.08 -38.05
CA GLU A 337 2.91 24.07 -38.98
C GLU A 337 4.16 23.55 -39.72
N VAL A 338 5.07 22.83 -39.05
CA VAL A 338 6.20 22.14 -39.70
C VAL A 338 5.70 21.10 -40.70
N PHE A 339 4.66 20.33 -40.38
CA PHE A 339 4.03 19.40 -41.33
C PHE A 339 3.42 20.13 -42.54
N ARG A 340 2.70 21.23 -42.31
CA ARG A 340 2.12 22.09 -43.36
C ARG A 340 3.19 22.66 -44.30
N LEU A 341 4.29 23.17 -43.74
CA LEU A 341 5.42 23.71 -44.50
C LEU A 341 6.17 22.62 -45.27
N ASN A 342 6.33 21.42 -44.70
CA ASN A 342 6.97 20.30 -45.39
C ASN A 342 6.15 19.84 -46.61
N ASN A 343 4.82 19.76 -46.47
CA ASN A 343 3.94 19.41 -47.59
C ASN A 343 4.02 20.45 -48.73
N LEU A 344 4.03 21.75 -48.40
CA LEU A 344 4.22 22.82 -49.39
C LEU A 344 5.62 22.80 -50.03
N SER A 345 6.64 22.40 -49.27
CA SER A 345 8.01 22.23 -49.79
C SER A 345 8.09 21.08 -50.79
N GLU A 346 7.46 19.94 -50.52
CA GLU A 346 7.39 18.82 -51.47
C GLU A 346 6.49 19.14 -52.67
N GLU A 347 5.39 19.87 -52.50
CA GLU A 347 4.54 20.35 -53.61
C GLU A 347 5.29 21.33 -54.53
N SER A 348 6.02 22.30 -53.98
CA SER A 348 6.85 23.23 -54.75
C SER A 348 8.01 22.53 -55.48
N LYS A 349 8.58 21.50 -54.85
CA LYS A 349 9.64 20.63 -55.42
C LYS A 349 9.10 19.71 -56.53
N GLN A 350 7.89 19.19 -56.38
CA GLN A 350 7.15 18.43 -57.39
C GLN A 350 6.92 19.33 -58.63
N GLN A 351 6.32 20.52 -58.45
CA GLN A 351 6.13 21.53 -59.51
C GLN A 351 7.46 21.90 -60.19
N SER A 352 8.54 22.07 -59.42
CA SER A 352 9.88 22.35 -59.95
C SER A 352 10.44 21.21 -60.81
N SER A 353 10.13 19.95 -60.46
CA SER A 353 10.52 18.78 -61.26
C SER A 353 9.71 18.66 -62.55
N GLU A 354 8.40 18.93 -62.50
CA GLU A 354 7.51 18.93 -63.65
C GLU A 354 7.88 20.02 -64.66
N LEU A 355 8.15 21.25 -64.19
CA LEU A 355 8.66 22.34 -65.03
C LEU A 355 10.05 22.01 -65.62
N SER A 356 10.92 21.33 -64.87
CA SER A 356 12.22 20.85 -65.38
C SER A 356 12.06 19.79 -66.47
N GLU A 357 11.04 18.94 -66.40
CA GLU A 357 10.74 17.92 -67.42
C GLU A 357 10.08 18.53 -68.67
N GLN A 358 9.12 19.45 -68.51
CA GLN A 358 8.55 20.23 -69.62
C GLN A 358 9.63 21.02 -70.38
N LEU A 359 10.60 21.61 -69.67
CA LEU A 359 11.73 22.30 -70.29
C LEU A 359 12.64 21.33 -71.09
N LYS A 360 12.87 20.11 -70.58
CA LYS A 360 13.63 19.07 -71.31
C LYS A 360 12.90 18.62 -72.58
N LEU A 361 11.59 18.37 -72.50
CA LEU A 361 10.76 18.07 -73.67
C LEU A 361 10.81 19.20 -74.70
N SER A 362 10.53 20.44 -74.28
CA SER A 362 10.57 21.60 -75.18
C SER A 362 11.95 21.83 -75.82
N THR A 363 13.05 21.55 -75.11
CA THR A 363 14.40 21.61 -75.70
C THR A 363 14.72 20.44 -76.65
N HIS A 364 14.14 19.26 -76.43
CA HIS A 364 14.20 18.13 -77.36
C HIS A 364 13.41 18.42 -78.65
N ASP A 365 12.18 18.92 -78.52
CA ASP A 365 11.30 19.26 -79.64
C ASP A 365 11.89 20.40 -80.49
N ASN A 366 12.48 21.43 -79.84
CA ASN A 366 13.27 22.46 -80.52
C ASN A 366 14.51 21.89 -81.22
N GLY A 367 15.06 20.76 -80.76
CA GLY A 367 16.13 20.03 -81.44
C GLY A 367 15.61 19.29 -82.68
N ALA A 368 14.48 18.58 -82.55
CA ALA A 368 13.82 17.87 -83.64
C ALA A 368 13.39 18.84 -84.76
N MET A 369 12.68 19.93 -84.43
CA MET A 369 12.26 20.93 -85.41
C MET A 369 13.43 21.64 -86.10
N LYS A 370 14.59 21.79 -85.44
CA LYS A 370 15.81 22.27 -86.11
C LYS A 370 16.34 21.27 -87.14
N LEU A 371 16.27 19.97 -86.86
CA LEU A 371 16.66 18.93 -87.81
C LEU A 371 15.67 18.83 -88.99
N GLU A 372 14.37 18.98 -88.74
CA GLU A 372 13.35 19.05 -89.80
C GLU A 372 13.51 20.31 -90.66
N LEU A 373 13.73 21.48 -90.06
CA LEU A 373 14.03 22.72 -90.81
C LEU A 373 15.30 22.56 -91.66
N GLU A 374 16.32 21.87 -91.15
CA GLU A 374 17.57 21.61 -91.88
C GLU A 374 17.38 20.58 -93.02
N ASP A 375 16.42 19.65 -92.92
CA ASP A 375 16.04 18.75 -94.03
C ASP A 375 15.15 19.44 -95.06
N LEU A 376 14.12 20.17 -94.60
CA LEU A 376 13.25 21.00 -95.45
C LEU A 376 14.06 22.04 -96.23
N ARG A 377 15.11 22.62 -95.63
CA ARG A 377 16.02 23.56 -96.31
C ARG A 377 16.82 22.89 -97.43
N LYS A 378 17.30 21.66 -97.23
CA LYS A 378 17.96 20.87 -98.29
C LYS A 378 16.97 20.47 -99.38
N ARG A 379 15.73 20.10 -99.01
CA ARG A 379 14.66 19.83 -99.99
C ARG A 379 14.29 21.07 -100.79
N LEU A 380 14.24 22.25 -100.16
CA LEU A 380 14.04 23.53 -100.85
C LEU A 380 15.20 23.82 -101.81
N GLU A 381 16.44 23.66 -101.38
CA GLU A 381 17.64 23.83 -102.23
C GLU A 381 17.63 22.87 -103.44
N ILE A 382 17.17 21.62 -103.26
CA ILE A 382 16.95 20.66 -104.36
C ILE A 382 15.75 21.08 -105.24
N ALA A 383 14.67 21.57 -104.65
CA ALA A 383 13.46 21.99 -105.37
C ALA A 383 13.67 23.27 -106.19
N ASP A 384 14.47 24.22 -105.69
CA ASP A 384 14.94 25.39 -106.43
C ASP A 384 15.85 24.97 -107.59
N LEU A 385 16.74 23.98 -107.37
CA LEU A 385 17.56 23.40 -108.44
C LEU A 385 16.68 22.71 -109.52
N MET A 386 15.59 22.05 -109.12
CA MET A 386 14.59 21.51 -110.03
C MET A 386 13.75 22.60 -110.72
N LEU A 387 13.38 23.68 -110.03
CA LEU A 387 12.68 24.82 -110.64
C LEU A 387 13.58 25.59 -111.61
N GLN A 388 14.89 25.61 -111.39
CA GLN A 388 15.87 26.14 -112.34
C GLN A 388 15.98 25.25 -113.61
N GLN A 389 15.77 23.93 -113.47
CA GLN A 389 15.66 23.00 -114.60
C GLN A 389 14.28 23.11 -115.29
N CYS A 390 13.19 23.23 -114.54
CA CYS A 390 11.83 23.34 -115.08
C CYS A 390 11.56 24.72 -115.70
N SER A 391 12.17 25.81 -115.24
CA SER A 391 12.13 27.11 -115.94
C SER A 391 12.88 27.10 -117.28
N SER A 392 13.62 26.01 -117.58
CA SER A 392 14.17 25.71 -118.90
C SER A 392 13.23 24.88 -119.80
N GLN A 393 12.03 24.49 -119.33
CA GLN A 393 11.07 23.63 -120.05
C GLN A 393 9.64 24.16 -119.92
N SER A 394 8.92 24.32 -121.03
CA SER A 394 7.66 25.07 -121.06
C SER A 394 6.43 24.17 -121.21
N ASP A 395 5.56 24.14 -120.19
CA ASP A 395 4.20 23.60 -120.31
C ASP A 395 3.22 24.26 -119.31
N PRO A 396 2.15 24.95 -119.75
CA PRO A 396 1.38 25.86 -118.88
C PRO A 396 0.28 25.18 -118.05
N THR A 397 -0.14 23.96 -118.41
CA THR A 397 -1.34 23.34 -117.81
C THR A 397 -1.10 22.85 -116.38
N SER A 398 0.12 22.36 -116.09
CA SER A 398 0.53 21.93 -114.74
C SER A 398 0.49 23.10 -113.74
N ALA A 399 0.98 24.27 -114.17
CA ALA A 399 1.14 25.45 -113.33
C ALA A 399 -0.17 25.90 -112.67
N ASN A 400 -1.33 25.80 -113.34
CA ASN A 400 -2.61 26.22 -112.77
C ASN A 400 -3.11 25.31 -111.62
N GLN A 401 -2.90 23.99 -111.70
CA GLN A 401 -3.22 23.10 -110.57
C GLN A 401 -2.23 23.30 -109.41
N GLN A 402 -0.97 23.56 -109.74
CA GLN A 402 0.07 23.85 -108.74
C GLN A 402 -0.21 25.17 -108.01
N VAL A 403 -0.66 26.22 -108.71
CA VAL A 403 -1.08 27.50 -108.12
C VAL A 403 -2.33 27.37 -107.22
N GLN A 404 -3.27 26.49 -107.56
CA GLN A 404 -4.44 26.23 -106.71
C GLN A 404 -4.04 25.59 -105.37
N LEU A 405 -3.17 24.58 -105.40
CA LEU A 405 -2.65 23.94 -104.17
C LEU A 405 -1.83 24.93 -103.33
N LEU A 406 -0.97 25.75 -103.96
CA LEU A 406 -0.21 26.79 -103.28
C LEU A 406 -1.08 27.89 -102.64
N LEU A 407 -2.30 28.12 -103.15
CA LEU A 407 -3.26 29.06 -102.52
C LEU A 407 -3.91 28.47 -101.27
N GLU A 408 -4.25 27.18 -101.28
CA GLU A 408 -4.81 26.47 -100.12
C GLU A 408 -3.74 26.27 -99.03
N GLU A 409 -2.52 25.89 -99.42
CA GLU A 409 -1.34 25.82 -98.55
C GLU A 409 -1.02 27.20 -97.93
N LYS A 410 -1.01 28.28 -98.74
CA LYS A 410 -0.88 29.66 -98.25
C LYS A 410 -1.94 29.99 -97.21
N GLN A 411 -3.21 29.67 -97.44
CA GLN A 411 -4.29 29.98 -96.50
C GLN A 411 -4.15 29.20 -95.19
N GLN A 412 -3.68 27.95 -95.24
CA GLN A 412 -3.38 27.14 -94.06
C GLN A 412 -2.18 27.69 -93.27
N ILE A 413 -1.13 28.16 -93.96
CA ILE A 413 0.01 28.86 -93.36
C ILE A 413 -0.42 30.19 -92.74
N GLU A 414 -1.30 30.97 -93.39
CA GLU A 414 -1.84 32.22 -92.84
C GLU A 414 -2.65 31.97 -91.56
N ALA A 415 -3.47 30.91 -91.51
CA ALA A 415 -4.22 30.53 -90.30
C ALA A 415 -3.27 30.09 -89.16
N HIS A 416 -2.30 29.24 -89.44
CA HIS A 416 -1.29 28.81 -88.47
C HIS A 416 -0.43 29.99 -87.97
N SER A 417 -0.12 30.95 -88.84
CA SER A 417 0.60 32.17 -88.49
C SER A 417 -0.22 33.11 -87.59
N HIS A 418 -1.55 33.10 -87.66
CA HIS A 418 -2.39 33.83 -86.69
C HIS A 418 -2.38 33.14 -85.32
N GLN A 419 -2.53 31.80 -85.29
CA GLN A 419 -2.48 31.04 -84.04
C GLN A 419 -1.12 31.18 -83.31
N LEU A 420 -0.01 31.19 -84.07
CA LEU A 420 1.32 31.51 -83.55
C LEU A 420 1.45 32.97 -83.07
N MET A 421 0.77 33.91 -83.71
CA MET A 421 0.76 35.31 -83.27
C MET A 421 0.00 35.47 -81.96
N GLU A 422 -1.14 34.81 -81.81
CA GLU A 422 -1.94 34.81 -80.57
C GLU A 422 -1.15 34.19 -79.41
N SER A 423 -0.54 33.01 -79.58
CA SER A 423 0.27 32.39 -78.52
C SER A 423 1.51 33.21 -78.18
N LEU A 424 2.17 33.85 -79.16
CA LEU A 424 3.25 34.81 -78.91
C LEU A 424 2.77 36.04 -78.14
N THR A 425 1.54 36.52 -78.34
CA THR A 425 1.00 37.62 -77.52
C THR A 425 0.68 37.17 -76.09
N GLN A 426 0.16 35.96 -75.89
CA GLN A 426 -0.13 35.40 -74.57
C GLN A 426 1.16 35.20 -73.75
N LEU A 427 2.15 34.50 -74.30
CA LEU A 427 3.47 34.30 -73.67
C LEU A 427 4.18 35.63 -73.39
N LYS A 428 3.99 36.64 -74.24
CA LYS A 428 4.50 37.99 -73.99
C LYS A 428 3.80 38.64 -72.80
N THR A 429 2.48 38.56 -72.69
CA THR A 429 1.75 39.11 -71.53
C THR A 429 2.09 38.37 -70.23
N GLU A 430 2.23 37.05 -70.26
CA GLU A 430 2.65 36.26 -69.09
C GLU A 430 4.05 36.66 -68.61
N ARG A 431 5.02 36.73 -69.55
CA ARG A 431 6.38 37.24 -69.28
C ARG A 431 6.35 38.65 -68.67
N ASP A 432 5.51 39.54 -69.19
CA ASP A 432 5.43 40.92 -68.72
C ASP A 432 4.82 40.98 -67.31
N CYS A 433 3.81 40.16 -67.00
CA CYS A 433 3.29 40.01 -65.64
C CYS A 433 4.33 39.43 -64.65
N TYR A 434 5.10 38.41 -65.05
CA TYR A 434 6.18 37.88 -64.21
C TYR A 434 7.31 38.89 -64.00
N ALA A 435 7.63 39.71 -65.01
CA ALA A 435 8.60 40.78 -64.88
C ALA A 435 8.13 41.88 -63.91
N GLU A 436 6.84 42.22 -63.92
CA GLU A 436 6.24 43.14 -62.94
C GLU A 436 6.25 42.55 -61.52
N GLN A 437 5.91 41.26 -61.33
CA GLN A 437 5.98 40.60 -60.03
C GLN A 437 7.40 40.58 -59.46
N ILE A 438 8.40 40.18 -60.26
CA ILE A 438 9.81 40.16 -59.84
C ILE A 438 10.31 41.58 -59.52
N GLN A 439 9.82 42.60 -60.22
CA GLN A 439 10.13 44.00 -59.91
C GLN A 439 9.50 44.46 -58.58
N GLU A 440 8.28 44.02 -58.26
CA GLU A 440 7.60 44.35 -57.00
C GLU A 440 8.22 43.63 -55.80
N GLU A 441 8.49 42.33 -55.92
CA GLU A 441 9.26 41.58 -54.91
C GLU A 441 10.65 42.21 -54.72
N GLY A 442 11.30 42.61 -55.81
CA GLY A 442 12.55 43.37 -55.78
C GLY A 442 12.45 44.71 -55.05
N ARG A 443 11.33 45.44 -55.17
CA ARG A 443 11.05 46.65 -54.37
C ARG A 443 10.92 46.31 -52.89
N VAL A 444 10.09 45.32 -52.53
CA VAL A 444 9.89 44.92 -51.12
C VAL A 444 11.20 44.46 -50.46
N TRP A 445 12.03 43.69 -51.16
CA TRP A 445 13.36 43.30 -50.66
C TRP A 445 14.34 44.48 -50.56
N LYS A 446 14.29 45.43 -51.50
CA LYS A 446 15.08 46.67 -51.44
C LYS A 446 14.70 47.50 -50.22
N ASP A 447 13.41 47.80 -50.04
CA ASP A 447 12.91 48.65 -48.95
C ASP A 447 13.24 48.03 -47.57
N LYS A 448 13.09 46.71 -47.43
CA LYS A 448 13.49 45.96 -46.23
C LYS A 448 15.02 46.01 -45.99
N THR A 449 15.81 46.02 -47.05
CA THR A 449 17.28 46.15 -46.96
C THR A 449 17.68 47.58 -46.56
N GLU A 450 17.03 48.61 -47.12
CA GLU A 450 17.24 50.01 -46.76
C GLU A 450 16.80 50.29 -45.32
N GLN A 451 15.72 49.67 -44.84
CA GLN A 451 15.28 49.75 -43.44
C GLN A 451 16.32 49.14 -42.47
N LEU A 452 16.85 47.96 -42.78
CA LEU A 452 17.91 47.32 -41.97
C LEU A 452 19.22 48.13 -42.02
N LEU A 453 19.59 48.66 -43.19
CA LEU A 453 20.76 49.52 -43.34
C LEU A 453 20.64 50.82 -42.54
N ALA A 454 19.45 51.45 -42.51
CA ALA A 454 19.18 52.62 -41.68
C ALA A 454 19.26 52.30 -40.19
N GLN A 455 18.74 51.14 -39.74
CA GLN A 455 18.88 50.70 -38.36
C GLN A 455 20.34 50.48 -37.96
N VAL A 456 21.15 49.85 -38.84
CA VAL A 456 22.60 49.67 -38.62
C VAL A 456 23.33 51.02 -38.62
N SER A 457 22.94 51.97 -39.46
CA SER A 457 23.51 53.33 -39.48
C SER A 457 23.26 54.06 -38.17
N LEU A 458 22.03 54.03 -37.63
CA LEU A 458 21.72 54.66 -36.34
C LEU A 458 22.55 54.08 -35.20
N VAL A 459 22.67 52.74 -35.13
CA VAL A 459 23.51 52.07 -34.12
C VAL A 459 25.00 52.39 -34.30
N ALA A 460 25.48 52.52 -35.53
CA ALA A 460 26.85 52.94 -35.81
C ALA A 460 27.11 54.39 -35.38
N GLU A 461 26.18 55.32 -35.66
CA GLU A 461 26.28 56.70 -35.20
C GLU A 461 26.20 56.82 -33.66
N GLU A 462 25.36 56.03 -32.99
CA GLU A 462 25.32 55.96 -31.52
C GLU A 462 26.63 55.42 -30.93
N ARG A 463 27.19 54.36 -31.52
CA ARG A 463 28.53 53.85 -31.17
C ARG A 463 29.58 54.94 -31.35
N ASP A 464 29.57 55.67 -32.45
CA ASP A 464 30.60 56.66 -32.77
C ASP A 464 30.47 57.93 -31.91
N ARG A 465 29.24 58.34 -31.54
CA ARG A 465 29.00 59.34 -30.49
C ARG A 465 29.59 58.91 -29.15
N ASN A 466 29.40 57.65 -28.76
CA ASN A 466 29.96 57.10 -27.52
C ASN A 466 31.49 57.02 -27.56
N ILE A 467 32.09 56.60 -28.68
CA ILE A 467 33.55 56.58 -28.86
C ILE A 467 34.13 58.00 -28.76
N ASN A 468 33.55 58.97 -29.48
CA ASN A 468 33.99 60.36 -29.41
C ASN A 468 33.88 60.90 -27.97
N ARG A 469 32.80 60.57 -27.26
CA ARG A 469 32.61 61.02 -25.87
C ARG A 469 33.63 60.40 -24.90
N VAL A 470 34.04 59.16 -25.12
CA VAL A 470 35.16 58.54 -24.36
C VAL A 470 36.47 59.26 -24.67
N GLN A 471 36.78 59.53 -25.95
CA GLN A 471 38.01 60.22 -26.36
C GLN A 471 38.09 61.66 -25.83
N GLU A 472 36.99 62.41 -25.80
CA GLU A 472 36.91 63.73 -25.15
C GLU A 472 37.29 63.66 -23.66
N LEU A 473 36.78 62.66 -22.95
CA LEU A 473 37.04 62.47 -21.52
C LEU A 473 38.50 62.05 -21.29
N GLU A 474 39.02 61.09 -22.07
CA GLU A 474 40.42 60.66 -22.03
C GLU A 474 41.39 61.82 -22.33
N ALA A 475 41.09 62.64 -23.35
CA ALA A 475 41.86 63.83 -23.68
C ALA A 475 41.86 64.85 -22.52
N SER A 476 40.69 65.15 -21.93
CA SER A 476 40.60 66.07 -20.79
C SER A 476 41.39 65.55 -19.57
N ILE A 477 41.40 64.24 -19.32
CA ILE A 477 42.18 63.61 -18.25
C ILE A 477 43.69 63.71 -18.55
N ALA A 478 44.11 63.56 -19.82
CA ALA A 478 45.50 63.72 -20.22
C ALA A 478 45.97 65.19 -20.12
N GLU A 479 45.15 66.15 -20.54
CA GLU A 479 45.44 67.59 -20.41
C GLU A 479 45.54 68.01 -18.94
N LEU A 480 44.61 67.59 -18.08
CA LEU A 480 44.67 67.87 -16.64
C LEU A 480 45.91 67.27 -15.97
N LYS A 481 46.32 66.06 -16.36
CA LYS A 481 47.56 65.43 -15.87
C LYS A 481 48.81 66.18 -16.34
N ASN A 482 48.88 66.61 -17.60
CA ASN A 482 49.99 67.38 -18.13
C ASN A 482 50.08 68.79 -17.53
N ALA A 483 48.93 69.46 -17.32
CA ALA A 483 48.88 70.76 -16.64
C ALA A 483 49.35 70.66 -15.19
N ALA A 484 48.94 69.62 -14.45
CA ALA A 484 49.43 69.37 -13.10
C ALA A 484 50.95 69.10 -13.06
N ALA A 485 51.49 68.34 -14.03
CA ALA A 485 52.92 68.07 -14.13
C ALA A 485 53.75 69.34 -14.43
N LEU A 486 53.28 70.20 -15.36
CA LEU A 486 53.93 71.48 -15.66
C LEU A 486 53.90 72.45 -14.46
N LEU A 487 52.76 72.55 -13.76
CA LEU A 487 52.63 73.39 -12.56
C LEU A 487 53.50 72.92 -11.39
N ALA A 488 53.76 71.61 -11.28
CA ALA A 488 54.73 71.08 -10.32
C ALA A 488 56.17 71.47 -10.71
N GLN A 489 56.54 71.27 -11.98
CA GLN A 489 57.89 71.55 -12.48
C GLN A 489 58.24 73.06 -12.45
N GLU A 490 57.28 73.95 -12.71
CA GLU A 490 57.49 75.39 -12.62
C GLU A 490 57.60 75.88 -11.15
N LYS A 491 56.89 75.23 -10.21
CA LYS A 491 57.06 75.50 -8.77
C LYS A 491 58.44 75.14 -8.24
N GLU A 492 59.04 74.02 -8.68
CA GLU A 492 60.41 73.65 -8.28
C GLU A 492 61.48 74.59 -8.86
N ALA A 493 61.17 75.35 -9.91
CA ALA A 493 62.15 76.17 -10.63
C ALA A 493 62.28 77.63 -10.12
N GLN A 494 61.30 78.18 -9.38
CA GLN A 494 61.24 79.63 -9.10
C GLN A 494 61.45 80.09 -7.63
N ASP A 495 61.61 79.20 -6.64
CA ASP A 495 62.02 79.61 -5.28
C ASP A 495 63.55 79.89 -5.15
N GLY A 496 64.22 80.08 -6.30
CA GLY A 496 65.64 80.39 -6.43
C GLY A 496 65.93 81.88 -6.62
N ALA A 497 66.22 82.57 -5.50
CA ALA A 497 66.84 83.91 -5.39
C ALA A 497 65.96 85.18 -5.51
N LYS A 498 65.92 85.91 -4.39
CA LYS A 498 65.76 87.38 -4.28
C LYS A 498 66.76 88.13 -5.17
N PRO A 499 66.46 89.34 -5.70
CA PRO A 499 66.54 90.55 -4.84
C PRO A 499 65.55 91.71 -5.09
N GLN A 500 65.44 92.58 -4.09
CA GLN A 500 64.82 93.91 -4.17
C GLN A 500 65.90 95.00 -4.35
N SER A 501 65.61 96.06 -5.13
CA SER A 501 65.99 97.48 -4.87
C SER A 501 65.52 98.35 -6.06
N SER A 502 64.73 99.43 -5.95
CA SER A 502 64.85 100.69 -5.17
C SER A 502 66.08 101.51 -5.56
N GLY A 503 66.00 102.70 -6.18
CA GLY A 503 64.90 103.60 -6.57
C GLY A 503 65.55 104.85 -7.22
N PRO A 504 65.10 106.10 -6.97
CA PRO A 504 63.76 106.63 -6.73
C PRO A 504 63.34 107.67 -7.80
N SER A 505 62.04 107.89 -8.02
CA SER A 505 61.49 108.78 -9.07
C SER A 505 59.99 109.01 -8.82
N GLU A 506 59.26 109.70 -9.71
CA GLU A 506 57.82 109.42 -9.88
C GLU A 506 57.60 107.94 -10.20
N SER A 507 58.47 107.33 -11.02
CA SER A 507 58.46 105.87 -11.20
C SER A 507 58.87 105.11 -9.93
N GLY A 508 59.40 105.79 -8.90
CA GLY A 508 59.74 105.24 -7.58
C GLY A 508 58.59 105.34 -6.56
N VAL A 509 57.79 106.41 -6.62
CA VAL A 509 56.51 106.48 -5.91
C VAL A 509 55.53 105.52 -6.57
N ALA A 510 55.45 105.49 -7.90
CA ALA A 510 54.71 104.47 -8.64
C ALA A 510 55.28 103.06 -8.41
N LEU A 511 56.59 102.87 -8.23
CA LEU A 511 57.13 101.58 -7.77
C LEU A 511 56.73 101.27 -6.33
N GLN A 512 56.58 102.26 -5.44
CA GLN A 512 56.16 102.02 -4.06
C GLN A 512 54.66 101.73 -3.97
N GLU A 513 53.84 102.40 -4.77
CA GLU A 513 52.40 102.14 -4.90
C GLU A 513 52.15 100.82 -5.64
N ALA A 514 52.90 100.52 -6.71
CA ALA A 514 52.88 99.23 -7.36
C ALA A 514 53.45 98.12 -6.46
N PHE A 515 54.50 98.37 -5.66
CA PHE A 515 55.00 97.41 -4.68
C PHE A 515 54.00 97.18 -3.55
N ASN A 516 53.32 98.23 -3.06
CA ASN A 516 52.26 98.09 -2.08
C ASN A 516 51.05 97.35 -2.67
N SER A 517 50.73 97.57 -3.96
CA SER A 517 49.65 96.88 -4.67
C SER A 517 50.02 95.42 -4.93
N LEU A 518 51.22 95.13 -5.43
CA LEU A 518 51.78 93.79 -5.60
C LEU A 518 51.92 93.07 -4.27
N GLN A 519 52.22 93.77 -3.16
CA GLN A 519 52.27 93.19 -1.82
C GLN A 519 50.87 92.87 -1.30
N GLN A 520 49.88 93.75 -1.52
CA GLN A 520 48.47 93.46 -1.22
C GLN A 520 47.91 92.32 -2.09
N GLU A 521 48.26 92.27 -3.37
CA GLU A 521 47.89 91.23 -4.32
C GLU A 521 48.57 89.90 -3.95
N LYS A 522 49.87 89.91 -3.66
CA LYS A 522 50.62 88.73 -3.18
C LYS A 522 50.11 88.23 -1.84
N ASP A 523 49.72 89.11 -0.91
CA ASP A 523 49.14 88.69 0.37
C ASP A 523 47.67 88.21 0.19
N ALA A 524 46.90 88.79 -0.73
CA ALA A 524 45.57 88.30 -1.11
C ALA A 524 45.63 86.93 -1.81
N VAL A 525 46.58 86.72 -2.73
CA VAL A 525 46.88 85.43 -3.37
C VAL A 525 47.41 84.44 -2.34
N THR A 526 48.20 84.87 -1.35
CA THR A 526 48.62 84.02 -0.23
C THR A 526 47.42 83.58 0.62
N MET A 527 46.47 84.48 0.89
CA MET A 527 45.23 84.15 1.61
C MET A 527 44.30 83.24 0.78
N GLN A 528 44.21 83.45 -0.54
CA GLN A 528 43.48 82.55 -1.45
C GLN A 528 44.14 81.17 -1.53
N TYR A 529 45.47 81.09 -1.59
CA TYR A 529 46.20 79.83 -1.54
C TYR A 529 46.00 79.10 -0.20
N GLN A 530 46.01 79.83 0.93
CA GLN A 530 45.67 79.26 2.23
C GLN A 530 44.19 78.84 2.36
N ALA A 531 43.27 79.48 1.63
CA ALA A 531 41.90 79.00 1.52
C ALA A 531 41.86 77.71 0.70
N GLN A 532 42.39 77.71 -0.52
CA GLN A 532 42.49 76.54 -1.40
C GLN A 532 43.18 75.34 -0.75
N LEU A 533 44.20 75.55 0.09
CA LEU A 533 44.82 74.47 0.87
C LEU A 533 43.86 73.88 1.91
N ARG A 534 43.07 74.70 2.63
CA ARG A 534 42.04 74.19 3.56
C ARG A 534 40.90 73.50 2.81
N ASP A 535 40.50 74.05 1.66
CA ASP A 535 39.45 73.46 0.82
C ASP A 535 39.92 72.11 0.24
N ASN A 536 41.18 72.03 -0.19
CA ASN A 536 41.80 70.78 -0.65
C ASN A 536 42.01 69.77 0.49
N GLU A 537 42.34 70.22 1.69
CA GLU A 537 42.41 69.36 2.89
C GLU A 537 41.01 68.84 3.27
N GLN A 538 39.97 69.67 3.22
CA GLN A 538 38.58 69.24 3.42
C GLN A 538 38.12 68.26 2.35
N LEU A 539 38.42 68.51 1.07
CA LEU A 539 38.14 67.56 -0.01
C LEU A 539 38.90 66.25 0.17
N SER A 540 40.15 66.28 0.63
CA SER A 540 40.95 65.07 0.91
C SER A 540 40.36 64.25 2.07
N ARG A 541 39.86 64.91 3.12
CA ARG A 541 39.12 64.25 4.21
C ARG A 541 37.80 63.65 3.70
N LEU A 542 37.04 64.38 2.90
CA LEU A 542 35.81 63.88 2.28
C LEU A 542 36.06 62.70 1.33
N CYS A 543 37.17 62.70 0.58
CA CYS A 543 37.57 61.53 -0.22
C CYS A 543 37.88 60.33 0.68
N ALA A 544 38.67 60.50 1.74
CA ALA A 544 38.97 59.41 2.69
C ALA A 544 37.71 58.88 3.42
N GLU A 545 36.76 59.76 3.76
CA GLU A 545 35.45 59.39 4.33
C GLU A 545 34.58 58.63 3.32
N GLN A 546 34.68 58.94 2.02
CA GLN A 546 33.98 58.17 0.97
C GLN A 546 34.71 56.85 0.65
N GLU A 547 36.04 56.80 0.68
CA GLU A 547 36.84 55.58 0.50
C GLU A 547 36.61 54.57 1.64
N THR A 548 36.60 55.03 2.89
CA THR A 548 36.24 54.19 4.04
C THR A 548 34.79 53.71 3.96
N ARG A 549 33.86 54.59 3.60
CA ARG A 549 32.44 54.21 3.37
C ARG A 549 32.25 53.23 2.21
N LEU A 550 33.04 53.36 1.14
CA LEU A 550 33.04 52.39 0.03
C LEU A 550 33.56 51.04 0.50
N GLY A 551 34.69 51.00 1.22
CA GLY A 551 35.20 49.75 1.81
C GLY A 551 34.24 49.12 2.83
N GLU A 552 33.50 49.91 3.60
CA GLU A 552 32.42 49.42 4.47
C GLU A 552 31.25 48.82 3.68
N LEU A 553 30.84 49.45 2.58
CA LEU A 553 29.79 48.95 1.68
C LEU A 553 30.23 47.70 0.91
N GLU A 554 31.46 47.66 0.42
CA GLU A 554 32.07 46.49 -0.23
C GLU A 554 32.13 45.32 0.76
N ARG A 555 32.61 45.54 1.99
CA ARG A 555 32.57 44.53 3.05
C ARG A 555 31.13 44.14 3.41
N GLN A 556 30.16 45.05 3.37
CA GLN A 556 28.76 44.72 3.60
C GLN A 556 28.19 43.84 2.48
N VAL A 557 28.53 44.12 1.22
CA VAL A 557 28.18 43.28 0.07
C VAL A 557 28.84 41.91 0.17
N GLU A 558 30.12 41.83 0.53
CA GLU A 558 30.84 40.56 0.67
C GLU A 558 30.31 39.68 1.81
N ASN A 559 29.90 40.28 2.93
CA ASN A 559 29.15 39.55 3.95
C ASN A 559 27.79 39.06 3.42
N GLN A 560 27.09 39.87 2.62
CA GLN A 560 25.78 39.49 2.06
C GLN A 560 25.89 38.41 0.96
N THR A 561 26.96 38.38 0.16
CA THR A 561 27.23 37.30 -0.79
C THR A 561 27.59 36.02 -0.06
N GLN A 562 28.49 36.06 0.93
CA GLN A 562 28.83 34.92 1.77
C GLN A 562 27.59 34.36 2.50
N GLU A 563 26.80 35.21 3.18
CA GLU A 563 25.55 34.78 3.80
C GLU A 563 24.53 34.22 2.77
N ALA A 564 24.51 34.72 1.53
CA ALA A 564 23.65 34.20 0.48
C ALA A 564 24.14 32.84 -0.07
N GLU A 565 25.45 32.60 -0.10
CA GLU A 565 26.02 31.28 -0.37
C GLU A 565 25.75 30.30 0.76
N ASP A 566 25.91 30.69 2.03
CA ASP A 566 25.63 29.82 3.17
C ASP A 566 24.13 29.49 3.25
N ARG A 567 23.25 30.46 2.97
CA ARG A 567 21.80 30.22 2.77
C ARG A 567 21.54 29.27 1.61
N ARG A 568 22.28 29.36 0.50
CA ARG A 568 22.16 28.44 -0.65
C ARG A 568 22.58 27.02 -0.25
N ARG A 569 23.75 26.85 0.37
CA ARG A 569 24.26 25.55 0.83
C ARG A 569 23.29 24.90 1.82
N MET A 570 22.80 25.64 2.81
CA MET A 570 21.77 25.16 3.73
C MET A 570 20.45 24.77 3.03
N LEU A 571 20.05 25.47 1.95
CA LEU A 571 18.87 25.09 1.17
C LEU A 571 19.12 23.85 0.29
N GLU A 572 20.34 23.68 -0.24
CA GLU A 572 20.77 22.51 -1.00
C GLU A 572 20.86 21.26 -0.09
N ASP A 573 21.41 21.40 1.11
CA ASP A 573 21.42 20.37 2.16
C ASP A 573 19.99 20.00 2.58
N VAL A 574 19.15 20.98 2.91
CA VAL A 574 17.73 20.76 3.26
C VAL A 574 16.96 20.14 2.08
N GLN A 575 17.31 20.42 0.83
CA GLN A 575 16.74 19.78 -0.34
C GLN A 575 17.23 18.33 -0.52
N SER A 576 18.50 18.06 -0.21
CA SER A 576 19.09 16.71 -0.19
C SER A 576 18.48 15.84 0.90
N ASP A 577 18.36 16.37 2.12
CA ASP A 577 17.67 15.74 3.23
C ASP A 577 16.19 15.52 2.92
N LYS A 578 15.50 16.52 2.37
CA LYS A 578 14.11 16.36 1.90
C LYS A 578 13.99 15.26 0.85
N ALA A 579 14.93 15.12 -0.07
CA ALA A 579 14.93 14.04 -1.05
C ALA A 579 15.19 12.67 -0.40
N THR A 580 16.13 12.59 0.54
CA THR A 580 16.47 11.37 1.27
C THR A 580 15.34 10.92 2.20
N ILE A 581 14.75 11.83 2.96
CA ILE A 581 13.54 11.62 3.77
C ILE A 581 12.35 11.26 2.86
N SER A 582 12.18 11.88 1.70
CA SER A 582 11.11 11.51 0.76
C SER A 582 11.29 10.09 0.20
N ARG A 583 12.52 9.68 -0.11
CA ARG A 583 12.85 8.29 -0.49
C ARG A 583 12.54 7.32 0.65
N ALA A 584 12.98 7.63 1.87
CA ALA A 584 12.75 6.80 3.05
C ALA A 584 11.25 6.72 3.44
N LEU A 585 10.49 7.82 3.32
CA LEU A 585 9.04 7.83 3.52
C LEU A 585 8.31 7.06 2.42
N THR A 586 8.79 7.11 1.18
CA THR A 586 8.24 6.30 0.08
C THR A 586 8.52 4.82 0.31
N GLN A 587 9.73 4.45 0.74
CA GLN A 587 10.07 3.07 1.11
C GLN A 587 9.25 2.57 2.30
N ASN A 588 9.13 3.37 3.37
CA ASN A 588 8.27 3.06 4.52
C ASN A 588 6.79 2.97 4.14
N ARG A 589 6.35 3.72 3.13
CA ARG A 589 5.00 3.59 2.56
C ARG A 589 4.87 2.27 1.80
N THR A 590 5.78 1.95 0.87
CA THR A 590 5.72 0.65 0.15
C THR A 590 5.85 -0.55 1.08
N LEU A 591 6.60 -0.45 2.19
CA LEU A 591 6.67 -1.50 3.21
C LEU A 591 5.36 -1.62 4.00
N LYS A 592 4.66 -0.51 4.28
CA LYS A 592 3.32 -0.54 4.90
C LYS A 592 2.26 -1.06 3.94
N ASP A 593 2.34 -0.69 2.66
CA ASP A 593 1.43 -1.15 1.61
C ASP A 593 1.66 -2.66 1.37
N GLN A 594 2.90 -3.15 1.32
CA GLN A 594 3.25 -4.58 1.28
C GLN A 594 2.82 -5.33 2.54
N LEU A 595 2.97 -4.75 3.74
CA LEU A 595 2.49 -5.35 4.99
C LEU A 595 0.95 -5.44 5.00
N ALA A 596 0.27 -4.43 4.48
CA ALA A 596 -1.18 -4.43 4.34
C ALA A 596 -1.63 -5.43 3.26
N GLU A 597 -0.92 -5.58 2.14
CA GLU A 597 -1.17 -6.62 1.14
C GLU A 597 -0.97 -8.02 1.73
N LEU A 598 0.09 -8.22 2.53
CA LEU A 598 0.35 -9.49 3.22
C LEU A 598 -0.71 -9.79 4.29
N GLN A 599 -1.14 -8.80 5.07
CA GLN A 599 -2.24 -8.93 6.03
C GLN A 599 -3.57 -9.24 5.33
N ASN A 600 -3.89 -8.54 4.23
CA ASN A 600 -5.04 -8.85 3.40
C ASN A 600 -4.94 -10.25 2.76
N GLY A 601 -3.74 -10.68 2.39
CA GLY A 601 -3.44 -12.03 1.91
C GLY A 601 -3.69 -13.09 2.98
N PHE A 602 -3.23 -12.88 4.21
CA PHE A 602 -3.52 -13.75 5.34
C PHE A 602 -5.01 -13.79 5.68
N VAL A 603 -5.72 -12.65 5.68
CA VAL A 603 -7.17 -12.62 5.93
C VAL A 603 -7.94 -13.35 4.82
N LYS A 604 -7.60 -13.11 3.54
CA LYS A 604 -8.17 -13.85 2.41
C LYS A 604 -7.91 -15.34 2.52
N LEU A 605 -6.66 -15.75 2.69
CA LEU A 605 -6.28 -17.15 2.82
C LEU A 605 -6.92 -17.82 4.05
N THR A 606 -7.14 -17.08 5.14
CA THR A 606 -7.86 -17.59 6.33
C THR A 606 -9.35 -17.78 6.03
N ASN A 607 -9.98 -16.83 5.34
CA ASN A 607 -11.37 -16.94 4.91
C ASN A 607 -11.56 -18.05 3.87
N GLU A 608 -10.69 -18.14 2.87
CA GLU A 608 -10.66 -19.19 1.85
C GLU A 608 -10.44 -20.56 2.49
N ASN A 609 -9.53 -20.70 3.47
CA ASN A 609 -9.38 -21.95 4.23
C ASN A 609 -10.60 -22.27 5.10
N MET A 610 -11.29 -21.27 5.66
CA MET A 610 -12.54 -21.46 6.42
C MET A 610 -13.69 -21.90 5.50
N GLU A 611 -13.83 -21.28 4.34
CA GLU A 611 -14.82 -21.61 3.31
C GLU A 611 -14.55 -23.00 2.73
N LEU A 612 -13.31 -23.33 2.38
CA LEU A 612 -12.90 -24.67 1.94
C LEU A 612 -13.11 -25.73 3.03
N THR A 613 -12.79 -25.42 4.29
CA THR A 613 -13.05 -26.33 5.41
C THR A 613 -14.55 -26.56 5.61
N THR A 614 -15.36 -25.51 5.50
CA THR A 614 -16.82 -25.59 5.58
C THR A 614 -17.41 -26.39 4.41
N ALA A 615 -16.92 -26.16 3.18
CA ALA A 615 -17.30 -26.89 1.99
C ALA A 615 -16.94 -28.39 2.11
N ILE A 616 -15.72 -28.70 2.57
CA ILE A 616 -15.28 -30.08 2.83
C ILE A 616 -16.16 -30.74 3.91
N GLN A 617 -16.54 -30.02 4.98
CA GLN A 617 -17.46 -30.56 5.99
C GLN A 617 -18.87 -30.80 5.44
N SER A 618 -19.40 -29.89 4.61
CA SER A 618 -20.71 -30.10 3.96
C SER A 618 -20.67 -31.22 2.94
N GLU A 619 -19.61 -31.35 2.13
CA GLU A 619 -19.42 -32.48 1.21
C GLU A 619 -19.24 -33.81 1.95
N GLN A 620 -18.56 -33.82 3.10
CA GLN A 620 -18.52 -35.00 3.97
C GLN A 620 -19.89 -35.34 4.56
N HIS A 621 -20.73 -34.35 4.86
CA HIS A 621 -22.11 -34.58 5.29
C HIS A 621 -22.99 -35.13 4.15
N VAL A 622 -22.91 -34.53 2.95
CA VAL A 622 -23.59 -35.00 1.74
C VAL A 622 -23.13 -36.41 1.38
N LYS A 623 -21.83 -36.72 1.46
CA LYS A 623 -21.30 -38.08 1.26
C LYS A 623 -21.86 -39.09 2.28
N LYS A 624 -22.01 -38.70 3.56
CA LYS A 624 -22.65 -39.55 4.58
C LYS A 624 -24.13 -39.79 4.27
N GLU A 625 -24.87 -38.74 3.90
CA GLU A 625 -26.28 -38.87 3.51
C GLU A 625 -26.45 -39.70 2.23
N LEU A 626 -25.62 -39.50 1.21
CA LEU A 626 -25.63 -40.32 -0.01
C LEU A 626 -25.29 -41.79 0.27
N ALA A 627 -24.31 -42.07 1.15
CA ALA A 627 -24.03 -43.44 1.59
C ALA A 627 -25.24 -44.06 2.33
N ARG A 628 -25.91 -43.28 3.19
CA ARG A 628 -27.15 -43.67 3.88
C ARG A 628 -28.28 -43.96 2.89
N ARG A 629 -28.47 -43.11 1.88
CA ARG A 629 -29.45 -43.29 0.79
C ARG A 629 -29.14 -44.47 -0.12
N MET A 630 -27.88 -44.74 -0.42
CA MET A 630 -27.49 -45.96 -1.15
C MET A 630 -27.78 -47.20 -0.31
N GLY A 631 -27.58 -47.16 1.01
CA GLY A 631 -28.03 -48.21 1.94
C GLY A 631 -29.54 -48.45 1.86
N GLU A 632 -30.35 -47.41 2.09
CA GLU A 632 -31.83 -47.48 1.98
C GLU A 632 -32.28 -48.06 0.62
N LEU A 633 -31.67 -47.63 -0.48
CA LEU A 633 -32.00 -48.11 -1.83
C LEU A 633 -31.53 -49.55 -2.08
N GLN A 634 -30.40 -49.96 -1.51
CA GLN A 634 -29.88 -51.33 -1.63
C GLN A 634 -30.73 -52.30 -0.80
N GLU A 635 -31.16 -51.91 0.40
CA GLU A 635 -32.14 -52.64 1.21
C GLU A 635 -33.49 -52.72 0.51
N ALA A 636 -34.03 -51.60 0.00
CA ALA A 636 -35.29 -51.60 -0.75
C ALA A 636 -35.20 -52.46 -2.03
N LEU A 637 -34.06 -52.45 -2.73
CA LEU A 637 -33.80 -53.30 -3.90
C LEU A 637 -33.64 -54.78 -3.53
N HIS A 638 -33.14 -55.10 -2.34
CA HIS A 638 -33.11 -56.47 -1.82
C HIS A 638 -34.52 -56.95 -1.47
N ASN A 639 -35.28 -56.16 -0.69
CA ASN A 639 -36.66 -56.47 -0.29
C ASN A 639 -37.60 -56.61 -1.50
N THR A 640 -37.44 -55.77 -2.53
CA THR A 640 -38.25 -55.88 -3.77
C THR A 640 -37.82 -57.06 -4.65
N LYS A 641 -36.54 -57.47 -4.62
CA LYS A 641 -36.11 -58.75 -5.23
C LYS A 641 -36.70 -59.95 -4.50
N GLU A 642 -36.67 -59.97 -3.17
CA GLU A 642 -37.27 -61.04 -2.36
C GLU A 642 -38.78 -61.14 -2.62
N GLN A 643 -39.49 -60.01 -2.64
CA GLN A 643 -40.91 -59.98 -3.00
C GLN A 643 -41.16 -60.44 -4.44
N LEU A 644 -40.29 -60.08 -5.39
CA LEU A 644 -40.38 -60.56 -6.77
C LEU A 644 -40.12 -62.05 -6.86
N GLU A 645 -39.15 -62.60 -6.15
CA GLU A 645 -38.83 -64.03 -6.09
C GLU A 645 -39.99 -64.82 -5.47
N LEU A 646 -40.57 -64.34 -4.37
CA LEU A 646 -41.81 -64.89 -3.81
C LEU A 646 -42.97 -64.85 -4.82
N LYS A 647 -43.11 -63.77 -5.61
CA LYS A 647 -44.12 -63.69 -6.67
C LYS A 647 -43.82 -64.55 -7.89
N CYS A 648 -42.56 -64.80 -8.23
CA CYS A 648 -42.15 -65.79 -9.22
C CYS A 648 -42.52 -67.20 -8.75
N ASN A 649 -42.28 -67.53 -7.48
CA ASN A 649 -42.67 -68.81 -6.89
C ASN A 649 -44.20 -69.00 -6.85
N GLU A 650 -44.97 -67.96 -6.46
CA GLU A 650 -46.44 -67.98 -6.55
C GLU A 650 -46.95 -68.15 -7.98
N THR A 651 -46.41 -67.38 -8.94
CA THR A 651 -46.86 -67.43 -10.33
C THR A 651 -46.43 -68.70 -11.05
N GLN A 652 -45.28 -69.29 -10.70
CA GLN A 652 -44.91 -70.63 -11.12
C GLN A 652 -45.90 -71.67 -10.58
N GLY A 653 -46.25 -71.63 -9.29
CA GLY A 653 -47.26 -72.54 -8.73
C GLY A 653 -48.64 -72.40 -9.39
N LEU A 654 -49.03 -71.19 -9.79
CA LEU A 654 -50.24 -70.94 -10.58
C LEU A 654 -50.12 -71.41 -12.04
N MET A 655 -48.92 -71.34 -12.64
CA MET A 655 -48.67 -71.92 -13.98
C MET A 655 -48.69 -73.45 -13.94
N GLU A 656 -48.12 -74.10 -12.93
CA GLU A 656 -48.18 -75.55 -12.72
C GLU A 656 -49.64 -76.02 -12.55
N GLN A 657 -50.45 -75.28 -11.77
CA GLN A 657 -51.90 -75.52 -11.68
C GLN A 657 -52.63 -75.31 -13.01
N ARG A 658 -52.33 -74.23 -13.74
CA ARG A 658 -52.90 -73.96 -15.08
C ARG A 658 -52.57 -75.11 -16.03
N ASP A 659 -51.33 -75.55 -16.07
CA ASP A 659 -50.86 -76.55 -17.03
C ASP A 659 -51.37 -77.95 -16.70
N GLN A 660 -51.61 -78.25 -15.42
CA GLN A 660 -52.37 -79.43 -15.00
C GLN A 660 -53.83 -79.38 -15.48
N VAL A 661 -54.51 -78.23 -15.39
CA VAL A 661 -55.87 -78.04 -15.94
C VAL A 661 -55.89 -78.08 -17.47
N VAL A 662 -54.89 -77.51 -18.14
CA VAL A 662 -54.73 -77.58 -19.61
C VAL A 662 -54.48 -79.00 -20.06
N ALA A 663 -53.68 -79.79 -19.36
CA ALA A 663 -53.48 -81.22 -19.65
C ALA A 663 -54.79 -82.02 -19.53
N HIS A 664 -55.61 -81.76 -18.50
CA HIS A 664 -56.94 -82.36 -18.38
C HIS A 664 -57.90 -81.92 -19.49
N LEU A 665 -57.86 -80.65 -19.91
CA LEU A 665 -58.64 -80.16 -21.05
C LEU A 665 -58.17 -80.77 -22.38
N GLN A 666 -56.87 -80.92 -22.60
CA GLN A 666 -56.32 -81.58 -23.78
C GLN A 666 -56.70 -83.07 -23.84
N GLN A 667 -56.68 -83.78 -22.70
CA GLN A 667 -57.19 -85.15 -22.61
C GLN A 667 -58.68 -85.23 -23.01
N TYR A 668 -59.50 -84.29 -22.54
CA TYR A 668 -60.92 -84.23 -22.90
C TYR A 668 -61.14 -83.90 -24.39
N CYS A 669 -60.43 -82.91 -24.92
CA CYS A 669 -60.50 -82.52 -26.33
C CYS A 669 -60.03 -83.65 -27.26
N ALA A 670 -58.96 -84.37 -26.92
CA ALA A 670 -58.49 -85.53 -27.67
C ALA A 670 -59.53 -86.66 -27.70
N GLY A 671 -60.17 -86.95 -26.55
CA GLY A 671 -61.28 -87.90 -26.49
C GLY A 671 -62.49 -87.48 -27.33
N TYR A 672 -62.86 -86.19 -27.31
CA TYR A 672 -63.94 -85.66 -28.13
C TYR A 672 -63.60 -85.67 -29.64
N GLN A 673 -62.34 -85.39 -30.01
CA GLN A 673 -61.91 -85.40 -31.40
C GLN A 673 -61.79 -86.81 -31.99
N ALA A 674 -61.43 -87.82 -31.16
CA ALA A 674 -61.55 -89.22 -31.54
C ALA A 674 -63.01 -89.61 -31.80
N LEU A 675 -63.93 -89.26 -30.89
CA LEU A 675 -65.37 -89.51 -31.08
C LEU A 675 -65.94 -88.79 -32.32
N ALA A 676 -65.42 -87.59 -32.64
CA ALA A 676 -65.79 -86.86 -33.85
C ALA A 676 -65.26 -87.52 -35.14
N SER A 677 -64.03 -88.05 -35.13
CA SER A 677 -63.45 -88.73 -36.30
C SER A 677 -64.09 -90.10 -36.55
N GLU A 678 -64.46 -90.85 -35.50
CA GLU A 678 -65.30 -92.06 -35.61
C GLU A 678 -66.64 -91.73 -36.28
N ARG A 679 -67.29 -90.64 -35.88
CA ARG A 679 -68.54 -90.16 -36.49
C ARG A 679 -68.35 -89.72 -37.95
N GLU A 680 -67.23 -89.10 -38.29
CA GLU A 680 -66.93 -88.68 -39.67
C GLU A 680 -66.57 -89.86 -40.57
N GLN A 681 -65.85 -90.88 -40.08
CA GLN A 681 -65.65 -92.14 -40.81
C GLN A 681 -66.99 -92.84 -41.09
N LEU A 682 -67.89 -92.89 -40.10
CA LEU A 682 -69.24 -93.42 -40.27
C LEU A 682 -70.04 -92.62 -41.33
N HIS A 683 -69.89 -91.30 -41.37
CA HIS A 683 -70.53 -90.45 -42.38
C HIS A 683 -69.89 -90.59 -43.78
N GLN A 684 -68.58 -90.80 -43.89
CA GLN A 684 -67.91 -91.09 -45.16
C GLN A 684 -68.34 -92.45 -45.74
N GLN A 685 -68.48 -93.48 -44.90
CA GLN A 685 -69.06 -94.77 -45.30
C GLN A 685 -70.49 -94.61 -45.83
N TYR A 686 -71.31 -93.81 -45.16
CA TYR A 686 -72.67 -93.47 -45.61
C TYR A 686 -72.68 -92.66 -46.93
N LEU A 687 -71.75 -91.71 -47.10
CA LEU A 687 -71.64 -90.93 -48.34
C LEU A 687 -71.15 -91.79 -49.53
N GLN A 688 -70.20 -92.70 -49.31
CA GLN A 688 -69.78 -93.67 -50.34
C GLN A 688 -70.94 -94.59 -50.75
N GLN A 689 -71.78 -95.01 -49.78
CA GLN A 689 -73.00 -95.78 -50.06
C GLN A 689 -73.99 -94.99 -50.93
N ASN A 690 -74.18 -93.69 -50.67
CA ASN A 690 -74.99 -92.81 -51.52
C ASN A 690 -74.35 -92.58 -52.91
N GLN A 691 -73.04 -92.35 -53.02
CA GLN A 691 -72.35 -92.16 -54.31
C GLN A 691 -72.33 -93.41 -55.20
N LEU A 692 -72.49 -94.60 -54.62
CA LEU A 692 -72.73 -95.83 -55.37
C LEU A 692 -74.19 -95.92 -55.85
N MET A 693 -75.14 -95.39 -55.07
CA MET A 693 -76.56 -95.30 -55.43
C MET A 693 -76.82 -94.23 -56.51
N ASP A 694 -76.19 -93.06 -56.39
CA ASP A 694 -76.32 -91.94 -57.34
C ASP A 694 -75.71 -92.26 -58.70
N ARG A 695 -74.61 -93.03 -58.76
CA ARG A 695 -74.08 -93.57 -60.02
C ARG A 695 -75.05 -94.53 -60.68
N LEU A 696 -75.65 -95.45 -59.91
CA LEU A 696 -76.67 -96.36 -60.41
C LEU A 696 -77.88 -95.61 -61.00
N GLN A 697 -78.29 -94.50 -60.36
CA GLN A 697 -79.33 -93.61 -60.89
C GLN A 697 -78.86 -92.79 -62.10
N HIS A 698 -77.61 -92.34 -62.15
CA HIS A 698 -77.05 -91.63 -63.30
C HIS A 698 -77.00 -92.53 -64.53
N ASP A 699 -76.53 -93.76 -64.40
CA ASP A 699 -76.48 -94.76 -65.48
C ASP A 699 -77.90 -95.07 -66.01
N GLU A 700 -78.89 -95.24 -65.12
CA GLU A 700 -80.30 -95.32 -65.50
C GLU A 700 -80.79 -94.07 -66.24
N SER A 701 -80.49 -92.88 -65.72
CA SER A 701 -80.98 -91.60 -66.28
C SER A 701 -80.34 -91.26 -67.62
N HIS A 702 -79.06 -91.56 -67.81
CA HIS A 702 -78.34 -91.43 -69.07
C HIS A 702 -78.96 -92.35 -70.14
N GLY A 703 -79.29 -93.60 -69.77
CA GLY A 703 -80.08 -94.50 -70.62
C GLY A 703 -81.42 -93.91 -71.05
N ARG A 704 -82.11 -93.14 -70.19
CA ARG A 704 -83.36 -92.44 -70.54
C ARG A 704 -83.13 -91.20 -71.41
N VAL A 705 -82.10 -90.39 -71.13
CA VAL A 705 -81.83 -89.17 -71.91
C VAL A 705 -81.32 -89.50 -73.32
N GLN A 706 -80.56 -90.59 -73.50
CA GLN A 706 -80.21 -91.10 -74.84
C GLN A 706 -81.46 -91.51 -75.64
N LEU A 707 -82.47 -92.08 -74.96
CA LEU A 707 -83.80 -92.36 -75.52
C LEU A 707 -84.64 -91.09 -75.78
N GLU A 708 -84.45 -90.01 -75.01
CA GLU A 708 -85.14 -88.73 -75.23
C GLU A 708 -84.51 -87.90 -76.35
N ILE A 709 -83.18 -87.88 -76.51
CA ILE A 709 -82.51 -87.16 -77.61
C ILE A 709 -82.90 -87.79 -78.96
N SER A 710 -82.95 -89.12 -79.02
CA SER A 710 -83.48 -89.86 -80.18
C SER A 710 -85.00 -89.68 -80.38
N HIS A 711 -85.71 -89.07 -79.42
CA HIS A 711 -87.11 -88.64 -79.55
C HIS A 711 -87.27 -87.13 -79.84
N ASN A 712 -86.36 -86.25 -79.45
CA ASN A 712 -86.46 -84.80 -79.71
C ASN A 712 -85.80 -84.38 -81.03
N GLN A 713 -84.87 -85.17 -81.58
CA GLN A 713 -84.52 -85.09 -83.01
C GLN A 713 -85.75 -85.38 -83.91
N LEU A 714 -86.68 -86.22 -83.42
CA LEU A 714 -88.01 -86.42 -84.03
C LEU A 714 -88.89 -85.15 -84.00
N LYS A 715 -88.64 -84.21 -83.05
CA LYS A 715 -89.40 -82.97 -82.88
C LYS A 715 -88.79 -81.76 -83.61
N GLN A 716 -87.48 -81.69 -83.81
CA GLN A 716 -86.90 -80.67 -84.70
C GLN A 716 -87.48 -80.74 -86.13
N ALA A 717 -87.93 -81.91 -86.55
CA ALA A 717 -88.67 -82.13 -87.79
C ALA A 717 -90.10 -81.54 -87.84
N GLN A 718 -90.55 -80.81 -86.80
CA GLN A 718 -91.97 -80.49 -86.60
C GLN A 718 -92.34 -78.98 -86.64
N GLU A 719 -91.62 -78.10 -85.93
CA GLU A 719 -92.12 -76.74 -85.60
C GLU A 719 -91.03 -75.62 -85.63
N HIS A 720 -90.35 -75.25 -86.72
CA HIS A 720 -90.73 -75.17 -88.14
C HIS A 720 -91.94 -74.27 -88.48
N LEU A 721 -92.51 -73.55 -87.49
CA LEU A 721 -93.81 -72.89 -87.62
C LEU A 721 -93.77 -71.35 -87.74
N GLU A 722 -93.29 -70.62 -86.73
CA GLU A 722 -93.85 -69.27 -86.43
C GLU A 722 -92.87 -68.28 -85.77
N GLN A 723 -93.12 -66.95 -85.65
CA GLN A 723 -93.95 -65.99 -86.43
C GLN A 723 -93.98 -64.62 -85.73
N LEU A 724 -94.20 -64.64 -84.41
CA LEU A 724 -94.85 -63.53 -83.69
C LEU A 724 -93.84 -62.44 -83.30
N VAL A 725 -93.74 -61.39 -84.12
CA VAL A 725 -94.58 -60.18 -84.06
C VAL A 725 -93.95 -59.16 -83.08
N LYS A 726 -92.94 -58.40 -83.53
CA LYS A 726 -93.03 -57.18 -84.40
C LYS A 726 -93.57 -55.91 -83.69
N ASP A 727 -94.04 -55.99 -82.44
CA ASP A 727 -94.96 -54.95 -81.92
C ASP A 727 -94.36 -53.64 -81.39
N ASN A 728 -93.39 -53.69 -80.47
CA ASN A 728 -93.37 -52.74 -79.34
C ASN A 728 -92.76 -51.33 -79.59
N GLU A 729 -92.73 -50.83 -80.82
CA GLU A 729 -92.06 -49.56 -81.18
C GLU A 729 -92.78 -48.26 -80.77
N GLN A 730 -93.95 -48.33 -80.10
CA GLN A 730 -94.92 -47.23 -80.13
C GLN A 730 -94.86 -46.23 -78.96
N LEU A 731 -94.32 -46.59 -77.79
CA LEU A 731 -94.39 -45.79 -76.54
C LEU A 731 -93.39 -44.60 -76.49
N LYS A 732 -93.44 -43.76 -77.52
CA LYS A 732 -92.56 -42.60 -77.79
C LYS A 732 -93.06 -41.30 -77.12
N ALA A 733 -92.14 -40.32 -77.06
CA ALA A 733 -92.36 -38.88 -77.22
C ALA A 733 -92.77 -37.93 -76.06
N GLU A 734 -93.67 -38.24 -75.13
CA GLU A 734 -94.39 -37.17 -74.38
C GLU A 734 -93.60 -36.36 -73.31
N VAL A 735 -92.49 -36.86 -72.76
CA VAL A 735 -92.01 -36.48 -71.40
C VAL A 735 -91.04 -35.27 -71.35
N LYS A 736 -91.09 -34.30 -72.28
CA LYS A 736 -89.88 -33.50 -72.62
C LYS A 736 -89.58 -32.17 -71.89
N GLU A 737 -90.54 -31.44 -71.28
CA GLU A 737 -90.29 -30.01 -70.97
C GLU A 737 -90.03 -29.60 -69.50
N LEU A 738 -90.63 -30.24 -68.48
CA LEU A 738 -90.86 -29.54 -67.19
C LEU A 738 -89.78 -29.60 -66.08
N LEU A 739 -88.92 -30.62 -65.97
CA LEU A 739 -88.19 -30.91 -64.69
C LEU A 739 -86.73 -31.52 -64.73
N ASN A 740 -86.14 -31.85 -65.89
CA ASN A 740 -84.71 -32.23 -66.15
C ASN A 740 -83.88 -33.05 -65.08
N SER A 741 -83.66 -34.40 -65.15
CA SER A 741 -82.56 -35.18 -65.86
C SER A 741 -82.59 -36.81 -65.71
N SER A 742 -82.10 -37.74 -66.66
CA SER A 742 -82.23 -39.31 -66.69
C SER A 742 -81.31 -40.29 -67.64
N ALA A 743 -81.44 -41.68 -67.74
CA ALA A 743 -80.53 -42.77 -68.42
C ALA A 743 -81.06 -44.25 -68.93
N LEU A 744 -80.25 -45.24 -69.52
CA LEU A 744 -80.63 -46.62 -70.18
C LEU A 744 -79.49 -47.73 -70.58
N VAL A 745 -79.71 -49.10 -70.89
CA VAL A 745 -78.91 -50.17 -71.78
C VAL A 745 -79.16 -51.79 -71.66
N THR A 746 -78.70 -52.74 -72.59
CA THR A 746 -78.80 -54.32 -72.71
C THR A 746 -77.67 -55.07 -73.60
N SER A 747 -77.40 -56.39 -74.01
CA SER A 747 -77.82 -57.90 -74.06
C SER A 747 -76.59 -58.92 -74.45
N THR A 748 -76.41 -60.24 -74.92
CA THR A 748 -77.01 -61.51 -75.62
C THR A 748 -76.31 -62.98 -75.40
N ARG A 749 -76.27 -64.04 -76.33
CA ARG A 749 -75.89 -65.56 -76.22
C ARG A 749 -75.67 -66.37 -77.63
N ASP A 750 -75.19 -67.63 -78.04
CA ASP A 750 -74.32 -68.93 -77.80
C ASP A 750 -74.35 -69.95 -79.09
N GLN A 751 -73.95 -71.27 -79.40
CA GLN A 751 -73.43 -72.61 -78.87
C GLN A 751 -72.96 -73.73 -79.98
N GLY A 752 -72.42 -75.00 -79.72
CA GLY A 752 -72.00 -76.10 -80.75
C GLY A 752 -71.49 -77.59 -80.33
N ASP A 753 -71.12 -78.58 -81.25
CA ASP A 753 -70.78 -80.10 -81.10
C ASP A 753 -70.09 -80.85 -82.39
N GLY A 754 -69.55 -82.11 -82.63
CA GLY A 754 -69.05 -83.44 -81.99
C GLY A 754 -68.76 -84.75 -82.92
N VAL A 755 -67.75 -85.71 -82.70
CA VAL A 755 -67.47 -87.11 -83.35
C VAL A 755 -66.20 -87.93 -82.82
N GLU A 756 -65.95 -89.21 -83.22
CA GLU A 756 -64.65 -90.01 -83.12
C GLU A 756 -64.05 -90.30 -81.71
N SER A 757 -62.69 -90.40 -81.59
CA SER A 757 -61.88 -90.06 -80.38
C SER A 757 -61.54 -91.21 -79.38
N GLN A 758 -60.27 -91.50 -79.03
CA GLN A 758 -59.31 -90.80 -78.11
C GLN A 758 -59.65 -91.02 -76.60
N SER A 759 -58.72 -91.08 -75.62
CA SER A 759 -57.24 -91.02 -75.58
C SER A 759 -56.70 -91.30 -74.14
N LEU A 760 -55.52 -90.76 -73.79
CA LEU A 760 -55.25 -89.86 -72.64
C LEU A 760 -56.39 -89.74 -71.56
N GLU A 761 -56.15 -89.65 -70.24
CA GLU A 761 -54.92 -89.25 -69.52
C GLU A 761 -55.03 -89.39 -67.97
N GLU A 762 -53.94 -89.02 -67.26
CA GLU A 762 -53.88 -88.24 -65.98
C GLU A 762 -54.68 -88.69 -64.72
N SER A 763 -54.40 -88.29 -63.47
CA SER A 763 -53.22 -87.80 -62.70
C SER A 763 -53.72 -87.53 -61.24
N PRO A 764 -52.97 -86.88 -60.32
CA PRO A 764 -51.51 -86.68 -60.18
C PRO A 764 -50.95 -87.52 -58.98
N LYS A 765 -49.65 -87.87 -58.92
CA LYS A 765 -48.47 -87.05 -58.52
C LYS A 765 -48.65 -86.38 -57.14
N GLN A 766 -47.71 -86.44 -56.19
CA GLN A 766 -46.32 -86.92 -56.26
C GLN A 766 -45.78 -87.31 -54.87
N SER A 767 -44.75 -88.15 -54.81
CA SER A 767 -44.11 -88.63 -53.56
C SER A 767 -42.59 -88.73 -53.72
N SER A 768 -41.83 -88.30 -52.72
CA SER A 768 -40.36 -88.39 -52.68
C SER A 768 -39.89 -89.15 -51.44
N SER A 769 -39.78 -90.48 -51.57
CA SER A 769 -39.15 -91.37 -50.60
C SER A 769 -38.23 -92.31 -51.35
N ILE A 770 -36.95 -92.34 -51.02
CA ILE A 770 -36.00 -93.28 -51.61
C ILE A 770 -36.22 -94.65 -50.96
N VAL A 771 -37.07 -95.46 -51.59
CA VAL A 771 -37.23 -96.88 -51.26
C VAL A 771 -36.03 -97.62 -51.84
N ILE A 772 -35.32 -98.36 -51.00
CA ILE A 772 -34.22 -99.25 -51.41
C ILE A 772 -34.87 -100.56 -51.88
N PRO A 773 -34.63 -101.03 -53.12
CA PRO A 773 -35.10 -102.35 -53.56
C PRO A 773 -34.54 -103.46 -52.68
N GLU A 774 -35.38 -104.41 -52.27
CA GLU A 774 -34.99 -105.46 -51.31
C GLU A 774 -34.13 -106.58 -51.93
N ASP A 775 -34.12 -106.71 -53.26
CA ASP A 775 -33.23 -107.57 -54.03
C ASP A 775 -32.57 -106.77 -55.17
N PHE A 776 -31.27 -106.99 -55.40
CA PHE A 776 -30.51 -106.49 -56.57
C PHE A 776 -29.97 -107.69 -57.37
N GLU A 777 -30.37 -107.83 -58.63
CA GLU A 777 -29.96 -108.98 -59.47
C GLU A 777 -28.46 -108.99 -59.80
N SER A 778 -27.78 -107.84 -59.71
CA SER A 778 -26.33 -107.76 -59.73
C SER A 778 -25.75 -106.71 -58.77
N GLN A 779 -24.54 -106.98 -58.24
CA GLN A 779 -23.78 -106.01 -57.44
C GLN A 779 -23.54 -104.68 -58.17
N LYS A 780 -23.48 -104.73 -59.52
CA LYS A 780 -23.26 -103.55 -60.37
C LYS A 780 -24.47 -102.60 -60.36
N GLU A 781 -25.69 -103.12 -60.34
CA GLU A 781 -26.91 -102.31 -60.24
C GLU A 781 -27.06 -101.69 -58.86
N MET A 782 -26.72 -102.41 -57.79
CA MET A 782 -26.65 -101.85 -56.43
C MET A 782 -25.65 -100.69 -56.36
N GLU A 783 -24.45 -100.85 -56.94
CA GLU A 783 -23.45 -99.79 -57.02
C GLU A 783 -23.90 -98.59 -57.88
N GLU A 784 -24.62 -98.83 -58.99
CA GLU A 784 -25.13 -97.77 -59.86
C GLU A 784 -26.31 -97.01 -59.22
N PHE A 785 -27.19 -97.70 -58.50
CA PHE A 785 -28.24 -97.07 -57.68
C PHE A 785 -27.66 -96.21 -56.55
N ILE A 786 -26.68 -96.73 -55.81
CA ILE A 786 -26.00 -95.97 -54.74
C ILE A 786 -25.24 -94.77 -55.33
N ARG A 787 -24.57 -94.90 -56.48
CA ARG A 787 -23.95 -93.73 -57.16
C ARG A 787 -24.98 -92.70 -57.61
N GLY A 788 -26.13 -93.12 -58.14
CA GLY A 788 -27.20 -92.22 -58.56
C GLY A 788 -27.81 -91.46 -57.37
N ALA A 789 -28.15 -92.17 -56.29
CA ALA A 789 -28.69 -91.57 -55.07
C ALA A 789 -27.70 -90.59 -54.42
N LEU A 790 -26.40 -90.94 -54.35
CA LEU A 790 -25.37 -90.04 -53.87
C LEU A 790 -25.23 -88.81 -54.77
N ALA A 791 -25.13 -88.98 -56.09
CA ALA A 791 -24.98 -87.87 -57.03
C ALA A 791 -26.16 -86.88 -56.97
N GLN A 792 -27.38 -87.35 -56.70
CA GLN A 792 -28.52 -86.46 -56.49
C GLN A 792 -28.43 -85.68 -55.17
N VAL A 793 -28.05 -86.32 -54.06
CA VAL A 793 -27.82 -85.61 -52.77
C VAL A 793 -26.64 -84.63 -52.86
N GLU A 794 -25.61 -84.94 -53.65
CA GLU A 794 -24.52 -84.01 -53.94
C GLU A 794 -24.98 -82.81 -54.80
N ALA A 795 -25.86 -83.03 -55.78
CA ALA A 795 -26.44 -81.94 -56.56
C ALA A 795 -27.33 -81.02 -55.70
N GLU A 796 -28.15 -81.58 -54.81
CA GLU A 796 -28.99 -80.82 -53.87
C GLU A 796 -28.13 -80.01 -52.86
N ARG A 797 -27.02 -80.59 -52.38
CA ARG A 797 -25.99 -79.88 -51.57
C ARG A 797 -25.39 -78.71 -52.34
N ASP A 798 -25.04 -78.89 -53.61
CA ASP A 798 -24.33 -77.88 -54.39
C ASP A 798 -25.26 -76.78 -54.94
N GLU A 799 -26.55 -77.07 -55.10
CA GLU A 799 -27.62 -76.08 -55.27
C GLU A 799 -27.76 -75.20 -54.01
N ALA A 800 -27.85 -75.80 -52.82
CA ALA A 800 -27.91 -75.08 -51.55
C ALA A 800 -26.64 -74.22 -51.29
N ARG A 801 -25.46 -74.72 -51.68
CA ARG A 801 -24.21 -73.94 -51.66
C ARG A 801 -24.30 -72.70 -52.56
N ARG A 802 -24.77 -72.84 -53.80
CA ARG A 802 -24.93 -71.70 -54.72
C ARG A 802 -25.90 -70.66 -54.18
N GLN A 803 -27.01 -71.08 -53.56
CA GLN A 803 -27.97 -70.16 -52.93
C GLN A 803 -27.33 -69.37 -51.77
N LEU A 804 -26.49 -70.03 -50.94
CA LEU A 804 -25.75 -69.35 -49.87
C LEU A 804 -24.71 -68.34 -50.41
N GLU A 805 -24.02 -68.68 -51.50
CA GLU A 805 -23.03 -67.80 -52.15
C GLU A 805 -23.70 -66.62 -52.88
N GLU A 806 -24.89 -66.81 -53.45
CA GLU A 806 -25.77 -65.77 -54.01
C GLU A 806 -26.26 -64.79 -52.93
N GLU A 807 -26.80 -65.30 -51.81
CA GLU A 807 -27.21 -64.46 -50.66
C GLU A 807 -26.04 -63.68 -50.07
N HIS A 808 -24.85 -64.29 -49.95
CA HIS A 808 -23.65 -63.59 -49.49
C HIS A 808 -23.21 -62.48 -50.48
N ARG A 809 -23.35 -62.72 -51.79
CA ARG A 809 -23.10 -61.71 -52.84
C ARG A 809 -24.08 -60.53 -52.73
N LEU A 810 -25.37 -60.81 -52.53
CA LEU A 810 -26.41 -59.80 -52.33
C LEU A 810 -26.20 -59.00 -51.03
N HIS A 811 -25.85 -59.67 -49.92
CA HIS A 811 -25.57 -59.01 -48.65
C HIS A 811 -24.34 -58.09 -48.74
N MET A 812 -23.28 -58.51 -49.42
CA MET A 812 -22.10 -57.66 -49.67
C MET A 812 -22.41 -56.47 -50.59
N ALA A 813 -23.27 -56.64 -51.60
CA ALA A 813 -23.74 -55.55 -52.45
C ALA A 813 -24.58 -54.53 -51.66
N ALA A 814 -25.51 -55.00 -50.82
CA ALA A 814 -26.29 -54.17 -49.91
C ALA A 814 -25.40 -53.42 -48.90
N ARG A 815 -24.38 -54.08 -48.34
CA ARG A 815 -23.40 -53.45 -47.44
C ARG A 815 -22.57 -52.37 -48.15
N HIS A 816 -22.21 -52.58 -49.41
CA HIS A 816 -21.55 -51.54 -50.22
C HIS A 816 -22.49 -50.37 -50.54
N GLN A 817 -23.76 -50.61 -50.88
CA GLN A 817 -24.74 -49.53 -51.07
C GLN A 817 -24.96 -48.73 -49.78
N ALA A 818 -25.07 -49.40 -48.63
CA ALA A 818 -25.17 -48.72 -47.33
C ALA A 818 -23.92 -47.88 -46.99
N ALA A 819 -22.72 -48.39 -47.28
CA ALA A 819 -21.48 -47.64 -47.11
C ALA A 819 -21.36 -46.44 -48.07
N VAL A 820 -21.82 -46.57 -49.31
CA VAL A 820 -21.89 -45.47 -50.28
C VAL A 820 -22.93 -44.43 -49.85
N ALA A 821 -24.09 -44.85 -49.36
CA ALA A 821 -25.12 -43.94 -48.83
C ALA A 821 -24.59 -43.14 -47.62
N LEU A 822 -23.95 -43.80 -46.65
CA LEU A 822 -23.30 -43.14 -45.51
C LEU A 822 -22.17 -42.18 -45.95
N SER A 823 -21.44 -42.52 -47.01
CA SER A 823 -20.40 -41.64 -47.57
C SER A 823 -21.00 -40.39 -48.25
N LEU A 824 -22.09 -40.53 -49.00
CA LEU A 824 -22.85 -39.41 -49.55
C LEU A 824 -23.49 -38.54 -48.45
N GLU A 825 -24.01 -39.16 -47.38
CA GLU A 825 -24.59 -38.45 -46.24
C GLU A 825 -23.53 -37.69 -45.43
N GLN A 826 -22.32 -38.23 -45.29
CA GLN A 826 -21.17 -37.49 -44.74
C GLN A 826 -20.68 -36.37 -45.67
N GLN A 827 -20.64 -36.58 -47.00
CA GLN A 827 -20.28 -35.52 -47.95
C GLN A 827 -21.29 -34.37 -47.96
N HIS A 828 -22.59 -34.65 -47.80
CA HIS A 828 -23.63 -33.61 -47.71
C HIS A 828 -23.57 -32.76 -46.44
N ASN A 829 -22.83 -33.18 -45.41
CA ASN A 829 -22.76 -32.50 -44.12
C ASN A 829 -21.38 -31.85 -43.83
N SER A 830 -20.45 -31.85 -44.80
CA SER A 830 -19.14 -31.21 -44.64
C SER A 830 -18.59 -30.61 -45.94
N HIS A 831 -18.97 -29.36 -46.22
CA HIS A 831 -18.31 -28.53 -47.24
C HIS A 831 -18.23 -27.05 -46.86
N LYS A 832 -17.44 -26.75 -45.83
CA LYS A 832 -16.61 -25.53 -45.85
C LYS A 832 -15.25 -25.91 -46.46
N PRO A 833 -14.81 -25.29 -47.57
CA PRO A 833 -13.41 -25.39 -47.98
C PRO A 833 -12.53 -24.51 -47.06
N VAL A 834 -11.29 -24.95 -46.86
CA VAL A 834 -10.13 -24.14 -46.44
C VAL A 834 -8.92 -24.67 -47.22
N HIS A 835 -8.04 -23.81 -47.72
CA HIS A 835 -7.05 -24.18 -48.75
C HIS A 835 -5.67 -23.54 -48.51
N HIS A 836 -4.66 -24.36 -48.24
CA HIS A 836 -3.22 -24.05 -48.35
C HIS A 836 -2.59 -25.16 -49.23
N HIS A 837 -1.69 -24.87 -50.18
CA HIS A 837 -0.31 -24.39 -50.04
C HIS A 837 0.57 -25.38 -49.23
N ASP A 838 1.69 -25.91 -49.74
CA ASP A 838 2.42 -25.56 -50.97
C ASP A 838 3.20 -26.72 -51.64
N HIS A 839 3.84 -26.39 -52.77
CA HIS A 839 4.97 -27.02 -53.49
C HIS A 839 5.70 -28.22 -52.83
N ASP A 840 6.17 -29.23 -53.60
CA ASP A 840 7.13 -29.02 -54.69
C ASP A 840 7.08 -30.01 -55.88
N HIS A 841 7.84 -29.71 -56.95
CA HIS A 841 7.92 -30.47 -58.20
C HIS A 841 9.12 -31.44 -58.27
N ASP A 842 8.94 -32.55 -59.02
CA ASP A 842 10.04 -33.30 -59.66
C ASP A 842 9.62 -33.73 -61.10
N HIS A 843 10.56 -34.28 -61.87
CA HIS A 843 10.67 -34.10 -63.32
C HIS A 843 9.88 -35.05 -64.25
N SER A 844 9.66 -34.53 -65.47
CA SER A 844 10.03 -35.13 -66.78
C SER A 844 8.91 -35.55 -67.76
N HIS A 845 9.22 -35.31 -69.06
CA HIS A 845 8.65 -35.92 -70.28
C HIS A 845 7.16 -35.65 -70.63
N ASP A 846 6.75 -35.59 -71.91
CA ASP A 846 7.43 -35.17 -73.15
C ASP A 846 6.37 -35.00 -74.29
N HIS A 847 6.84 -34.50 -75.44
CA HIS A 847 6.26 -34.59 -76.78
C HIS A 847 5.21 -33.57 -77.27
N HIS A 848 5.54 -33.00 -78.44
CA HIS A 848 4.69 -32.23 -79.32
C HIS A 848 3.76 -33.13 -80.16
N SER A 849 2.66 -32.57 -80.66
CA SER A 849 2.32 -32.70 -82.08
C SER A 849 1.45 -31.54 -82.58
N HIS A 850 1.63 -31.16 -83.84
CA HIS A 850 0.72 -30.27 -84.58
C HIS A 850 -0.40 -31.09 -85.24
N CYS A 851 -1.57 -30.45 -85.44
CA CYS A 851 -2.26 -30.47 -86.73
C CYS A 851 -3.27 -29.32 -86.82
N GLU A 852 -3.28 -28.62 -87.95
CA GLU A 852 -4.41 -27.80 -88.42
C GLU A 852 -5.35 -28.70 -89.23
N HIS A 853 -6.65 -28.39 -89.28
CA HIS A 853 -7.42 -28.46 -90.54
C HIS A 853 -8.80 -27.77 -90.46
N SER A 854 -8.90 -26.65 -91.19
CA SER A 854 -9.91 -26.35 -92.23
C SER A 854 -11.39 -26.78 -92.06
N HIS A 855 -12.30 -25.79 -92.09
CA HIS A 855 -13.70 -25.84 -92.58
C HIS A 855 -14.69 -26.77 -91.81
N GLU A 856 -15.99 -26.49 -91.69
CA GLU A 856 -16.88 -25.62 -92.47
C GLU A 856 -18.06 -25.08 -91.62
N HIS A 857 -18.96 -24.26 -92.18
CA HIS A 857 -20.08 -23.66 -91.45
C HIS A 857 -21.25 -24.64 -91.20
N SER A 858 -21.77 -24.66 -89.96
CA SER A 858 -23.14 -25.11 -89.66
C SER A 858 -23.66 -24.45 -88.38
N GLU A 859 -24.98 -24.26 -88.26
CA GLU A 859 -25.63 -23.53 -87.17
C GLU A 859 -25.70 -24.34 -85.86
N GLY A 860 -24.55 -24.54 -85.22
CA GLY A 860 -24.41 -25.15 -83.90
C GLY A 860 -24.65 -24.15 -82.76
N GLY A 861 -25.87 -23.64 -82.61
CA GLY A 861 -26.24 -22.87 -81.42
C GLY A 861 -26.06 -23.75 -80.17
N VAL A 862 -25.15 -23.37 -79.27
CA VAL A 862 -24.86 -24.13 -78.03
C VAL A 862 -26.19 -24.36 -77.30
N PRO A 863 -26.58 -25.63 -77.00
CA PRO A 863 -27.87 -25.90 -76.36
C PRO A 863 -28.02 -25.08 -75.09
N VAL A 864 -29.23 -24.56 -74.84
CA VAL A 864 -29.46 -23.65 -73.70
C VAL A 864 -29.10 -24.34 -72.38
N GLU A 865 -29.30 -25.66 -72.28
CA GLU A 865 -28.86 -26.45 -71.11
C GLU A 865 -27.33 -26.44 -70.95
N VAL A 866 -26.57 -26.51 -72.05
CA VAL A 866 -25.08 -26.50 -72.02
C VAL A 866 -24.56 -25.10 -71.69
N HIS A 867 -25.17 -24.04 -72.22
CA HIS A 867 -24.81 -22.67 -71.86
C HIS A 867 -25.14 -22.38 -70.38
N GLN A 868 -26.32 -22.82 -69.89
CA GLN A 868 -26.68 -22.70 -68.48
C GLN A 868 -25.80 -23.56 -67.57
N ALA A 869 -25.42 -24.77 -67.98
CA ALA A 869 -24.49 -25.62 -67.22
C ALA A 869 -23.10 -24.99 -67.12
N LEU A 870 -22.59 -24.39 -68.22
CA LEU A 870 -21.33 -23.66 -68.22
C LEU A 870 -21.41 -22.38 -67.38
N GLN A 871 -22.52 -21.63 -67.45
CA GLN A 871 -22.77 -20.44 -66.64
C GLN A 871 -22.83 -20.79 -65.14
N ALA A 872 -23.55 -21.85 -64.76
CA ALA A 872 -23.62 -22.33 -63.38
C ALA A 872 -22.28 -22.92 -62.89
N ALA A 873 -21.45 -23.47 -63.78
CA ALA A 873 -20.09 -23.88 -63.46
C ALA A 873 -19.17 -22.67 -63.23
N MET A 874 -19.25 -21.64 -64.08
CA MET A 874 -18.57 -20.36 -63.88
C MET A 874 -19.00 -19.66 -62.59
N GLU A 875 -20.30 -19.61 -62.29
CA GLU A 875 -20.84 -18.95 -61.10
C GLU A 875 -20.41 -19.67 -59.81
N LYS A 876 -20.39 -21.02 -59.81
CA LYS A 876 -19.79 -21.82 -58.72
C LYS A 876 -18.29 -21.60 -58.59
N LEU A 877 -17.55 -21.52 -59.71
CA LEU A 877 -16.12 -21.26 -59.71
C LEU A 877 -15.82 -19.85 -59.17
N GLN A 878 -16.61 -18.85 -59.56
CA GLN A 878 -16.54 -17.48 -59.08
C GLN A 878 -16.86 -17.39 -57.58
N GLN A 879 -17.94 -18.02 -57.11
CA GLN A 879 -18.23 -18.11 -55.67
C GLN A 879 -17.10 -18.79 -54.89
N ARG A 880 -16.52 -19.87 -55.42
CA ARG A 880 -15.39 -20.58 -54.78
C ARG A 880 -14.13 -19.71 -54.74
N PHE A 881 -13.83 -18.98 -55.82
CA PHE A 881 -12.71 -18.07 -55.91
C PHE A 881 -12.88 -16.86 -54.98
N THR A 882 -14.05 -16.23 -54.95
CA THR A 882 -14.36 -15.14 -54.00
C THR A 882 -14.30 -15.61 -52.55
N SER A 883 -14.82 -16.81 -52.25
CA SER A 883 -14.75 -17.39 -50.90
C SER A 883 -13.29 -17.65 -50.48
N LEU A 884 -12.47 -18.22 -51.36
CA LEU A 884 -11.07 -18.53 -51.11
C LEU A 884 -10.19 -17.26 -51.05
N MET A 885 -10.53 -16.21 -51.80
CA MET A 885 -9.89 -14.90 -51.67
C MET A 885 -10.26 -14.19 -50.37
N GLN A 886 -11.52 -14.31 -49.91
CA GLN A 886 -11.94 -13.80 -48.59
C GLN A 886 -11.23 -14.58 -47.48
N GLU A 887 -11.24 -15.91 -47.53
CA GLU A 887 -10.52 -16.80 -46.61
C GLU A 887 -9.01 -16.45 -46.55
N LYS A 888 -8.37 -16.19 -47.70
CA LYS A 888 -6.97 -15.78 -47.77
C LYS A 888 -6.73 -14.37 -47.20
N ALA A 889 -7.70 -13.47 -47.28
CA ALA A 889 -7.65 -12.16 -46.63
C ALA A 889 -7.81 -12.30 -45.10
N ASP A 890 -8.84 -13.04 -44.64
CA ASP A 890 -9.09 -13.32 -43.22
C ASP A 890 -7.88 -14.02 -42.57
N LEU A 891 -7.25 -14.97 -43.28
CA LEU A 891 -6.03 -15.65 -42.82
C LEU A 891 -4.82 -14.70 -42.80
N LYS A 892 -4.69 -13.77 -43.75
CA LYS A 892 -3.63 -12.76 -43.76
C LYS A 892 -3.77 -11.76 -42.60
N GLU A 893 -4.98 -11.25 -42.34
CA GLU A 893 -5.28 -10.44 -41.16
C GLU A 893 -4.97 -11.20 -39.86
N ARG A 894 -5.27 -12.50 -39.82
CA ARG A 894 -4.98 -13.36 -38.67
C ARG A 894 -3.48 -13.66 -38.49
N VAL A 895 -2.70 -13.72 -39.56
CA VAL A 895 -1.23 -13.78 -39.49
C VAL A 895 -0.69 -12.45 -38.95
N GLU A 896 -1.15 -11.31 -39.46
CA GLU A 896 -0.76 -9.98 -38.97
C GLU A 896 -1.12 -9.76 -37.48
N GLU A 897 -2.28 -10.26 -37.03
CA GLU A 897 -2.67 -10.27 -35.60
C GLU A 897 -1.75 -11.16 -34.74
N LEU A 898 -1.26 -12.27 -35.29
CA LEU A 898 -0.33 -13.18 -34.61
C LEU A 898 1.10 -12.63 -34.59
N GLU A 899 1.57 -12.02 -35.68
CA GLU A 899 2.87 -11.33 -35.73
C GLU A 899 2.91 -10.17 -34.73
N HIS A 900 1.85 -9.36 -34.64
CA HIS A 900 1.74 -8.32 -33.61
C HIS A 900 1.76 -8.92 -32.19
N ARG A 901 1.12 -10.08 -31.95
CA ARG A 901 1.22 -10.77 -30.65
C ARG A 901 2.64 -11.26 -30.37
N CYS A 902 3.34 -11.82 -31.35
CA CYS A 902 4.72 -12.27 -31.20
C CYS A 902 5.67 -11.11 -30.88
N ILE A 903 5.51 -9.96 -31.54
CA ILE A 903 6.28 -8.74 -31.26
C ILE A 903 5.98 -8.23 -29.82
N GLN A 904 4.71 -8.21 -29.41
CA GLN A 904 4.35 -7.82 -28.05
C GLN A 904 4.93 -8.79 -27.00
N LEU A 905 4.81 -10.10 -27.21
CA LEU A 905 5.34 -11.13 -26.31
C LEU A 905 6.88 -11.12 -26.27
N SER A 906 7.56 -10.75 -27.36
CA SER A 906 9.00 -10.48 -27.33
C SER A 906 9.31 -9.33 -26.38
N GLY A 907 8.69 -8.15 -26.57
CA GLY A 907 8.94 -6.99 -25.70
C GLY A 907 8.57 -7.24 -24.23
N GLU A 908 7.53 -8.01 -23.96
CA GLU A 908 7.19 -8.48 -22.60
C GLU A 908 8.26 -9.43 -22.05
N THR A 909 8.81 -10.33 -22.87
CA THR A 909 9.92 -11.23 -22.48
C THR A 909 11.22 -10.48 -22.25
N ASP A 910 11.54 -9.49 -23.08
CA ASP A 910 12.71 -8.61 -22.93
C ASP A 910 12.60 -7.80 -21.63
N THR A 911 11.42 -7.25 -21.34
CA THR A 911 11.12 -6.55 -20.07
C THR A 911 11.26 -7.48 -18.85
N ILE A 912 10.85 -8.74 -18.97
CA ILE A 912 11.07 -9.77 -17.93
C ILE A 912 12.57 -10.07 -17.77
N GLY A 913 13.33 -10.12 -18.87
CA GLY A 913 14.79 -10.26 -18.88
C GLY A 913 15.49 -9.11 -18.15
N GLU A 914 15.12 -7.87 -18.43
CA GLU A 914 15.60 -6.68 -17.69
C GLU A 914 15.27 -6.79 -16.20
N TYR A 915 14.04 -7.20 -15.85
CA TYR A 915 13.63 -7.34 -14.44
C TYR A 915 14.42 -8.44 -13.71
N ILE A 916 14.73 -9.54 -14.40
CA ILE A 916 15.61 -10.61 -13.88
C ILE A 916 17.04 -10.07 -13.67
N ALA A 917 17.59 -9.32 -14.62
CA ALA A 917 18.92 -8.73 -14.50
C ALA A 917 19.00 -7.70 -13.36
N LEU A 918 18.00 -6.84 -13.23
CA LEU A 918 17.86 -5.89 -12.12
C LEU A 918 17.73 -6.61 -10.76
N TYR A 919 16.95 -7.68 -10.69
CA TYR A 919 16.81 -8.48 -9.47
C TYR A 919 18.12 -9.22 -9.10
N GLN A 920 18.84 -9.76 -10.09
CA GLN A 920 20.17 -10.35 -9.86
C GLN A 920 21.18 -9.32 -9.36
N SER A 921 21.21 -8.13 -9.97
CA SER A 921 22.06 -7.01 -9.54
C SER A 921 21.71 -6.54 -8.12
N GLN A 922 20.43 -6.32 -7.82
CA GLN A 922 19.96 -5.96 -6.49
C GLN A 922 20.29 -7.04 -5.44
N ARG A 923 20.18 -8.33 -5.81
CA ARG A 923 20.55 -9.46 -4.95
C ARG A 923 22.06 -9.54 -4.72
N ALA A 924 22.89 -9.20 -5.71
CA ALA A 924 24.34 -9.11 -5.55
C ALA A 924 24.72 -7.97 -4.59
N ILE A 925 24.14 -6.77 -4.77
CA ILE A 925 24.35 -5.62 -3.87
C ILE A 925 23.86 -5.92 -2.45
N MET A 926 22.71 -6.59 -2.29
CA MET A 926 22.22 -7.05 -0.98
C MET A 926 23.17 -8.06 -0.33
N LYS A 927 23.72 -9.02 -1.11
CA LYS A 927 24.68 -10.00 -0.62
C LYS A 927 25.99 -9.32 -0.19
N GLN A 928 26.52 -8.40 -0.99
CA GLN A 928 27.71 -7.62 -0.64
C GLN A 928 27.48 -6.83 0.66
N LYS A 929 26.38 -6.09 0.77
CA LYS A 929 26.01 -5.35 2.01
C LYS A 929 25.74 -6.24 3.21
N HIS A 930 25.45 -7.52 3.01
CA HIS A 930 25.37 -8.50 4.09
C HIS A 930 26.78 -8.94 4.52
N GLN A 931 27.66 -9.26 3.55
CA GLN A 931 29.06 -9.62 3.81
C GLN A 931 29.85 -8.48 4.47
N GLU A 932 29.64 -7.23 4.06
CA GLU A 932 30.20 -6.03 4.72
C GLU A 932 29.75 -5.92 6.19
N LYS A 933 28.48 -6.24 6.48
CA LYS A 933 27.95 -6.28 7.85
C LYS A 933 28.49 -7.45 8.66
N GLU A 934 28.63 -8.63 8.07
CA GLU A 934 29.23 -9.79 8.72
C GLU A 934 30.71 -9.53 9.05
N GLN A 935 31.46 -8.91 8.13
CA GLN A 935 32.83 -8.46 8.37
C GLN A 935 32.91 -7.44 9.52
N TYR A 936 32.03 -6.44 9.54
CA TYR A 936 31.97 -5.46 10.64
C TYR A 936 31.60 -6.11 11.99
N ILE A 937 30.63 -7.03 12.01
CA ILE A 937 30.24 -7.78 13.22
C ILE A 937 31.38 -8.68 13.69
N SER A 938 32.11 -9.33 12.77
CA SER A 938 33.27 -10.16 13.07
C SER A 938 34.43 -9.34 13.66
N MET A 939 34.71 -8.16 13.08
CA MET A 939 35.69 -7.21 13.62
C MET A 939 35.29 -6.74 15.03
N LEU A 940 34.05 -6.31 15.23
CA LEU A 940 33.56 -5.85 16.53
C LEU A 940 33.52 -6.98 17.58
N ALA A 941 33.32 -8.23 17.17
CA ALA A 941 33.44 -9.40 18.02
C ALA A 941 34.91 -9.72 18.38
N GLN A 942 35.84 -9.54 17.44
CA GLN A 942 37.28 -9.65 17.69
C GLN A 942 37.76 -8.56 18.66
N ASP A 943 37.39 -7.29 18.44
CA ASP A 943 37.73 -6.17 19.33
C ASP A 943 37.21 -6.42 20.76
N LYS A 944 36.00 -6.96 20.88
CA LYS A 944 35.41 -7.34 22.17
C LYS A 944 36.18 -8.46 22.88
N GLU A 945 36.65 -9.47 22.14
CA GLU A 945 37.41 -10.57 22.72
C GLU A 945 38.86 -10.15 23.06
N GLU A 946 39.48 -9.26 22.28
CA GLU A 946 40.78 -8.64 22.61
C GLU A 946 40.65 -7.76 23.87
N MET A 947 39.61 -6.93 23.97
CA MET A 947 39.33 -6.13 25.16
C MET A 947 39.09 -7.01 26.39
N LYS A 948 38.37 -8.13 26.23
CA LYS A 948 38.15 -9.13 27.28
C LYS A 948 39.46 -9.83 27.70
N ALA A 949 40.37 -10.11 26.77
CA ALA A 949 41.70 -10.63 27.08
C ALA A 949 42.54 -9.61 27.86
N LYS A 950 42.58 -8.34 27.41
CA LYS A 950 43.28 -7.25 28.12
C LYS A 950 42.71 -6.99 29.52
N LEU A 951 41.40 -7.10 29.71
CA LEU A 951 40.77 -7.02 31.04
C LEU A 951 41.12 -8.22 31.94
N ALA A 952 41.27 -9.42 31.39
CA ALA A 952 41.72 -10.60 32.14
C ALA A 952 43.22 -10.50 32.54
N GLU A 953 44.07 -9.98 31.64
CA GLU A 953 45.48 -9.69 31.94
C GLU A 953 45.61 -8.61 33.02
N LEU A 954 44.80 -7.54 32.94
CA LEU A 954 44.71 -6.52 33.98
C LEU A 954 44.28 -7.11 35.33
N GLN A 955 43.33 -8.05 35.35
CA GLN A 955 42.89 -8.73 36.57
C GLN A 955 44.01 -9.59 37.18
N ASP A 956 44.77 -10.35 36.37
CA ASP A 956 45.90 -11.13 36.87
C ASP A 956 47.04 -10.22 37.39
N LEU A 957 47.36 -9.14 36.68
CA LEU A 957 48.34 -8.14 37.14
C LEU A 957 47.94 -7.49 38.48
N VAL A 958 46.65 -7.15 38.65
CA VAL A 958 46.14 -6.61 39.92
C VAL A 958 46.18 -7.66 41.04
N MET A 959 45.82 -8.92 40.75
CA MET A 959 45.97 -10.03 41.71
C MET A 959 47.44 -10.23 42.12
N ARG A 960 48.36 -10.14 41.16
CA ARG A 960 49.82 -10.25 41.38
C ARG A 960 50.34 -9.11 42.24
N LEU A 961 49.95 -7.87 41.97
CA LEU A 961 50.32 -6.70 42.79
C LEU A 961 49.74 -6.79 44.22
N VAL A 962 48.51 -7.30 44.37
CA VAL A 962 47.93 -7.56 45.70
C VAL A 962 48.70 -8.67 46.43
N ALA A 963 49.14 -9.72 45.74
CA ALA A 963 49.98 -10.76 46.31
C ALA A 963 51.35 -10.22 46.74
N GLU A 964 52.04 -9.47 45.87
CA GLU A 964 53.32 -8.81 46.14
C GLU A 964 53.24 -7.87 47.37
N ARG A 965 52.18 -7.07 47.46
CA ARG A 965 51.88 -6.21 48.62
C ARG A 965 51.62 -7.01 49.89
N ASN A 966 50.86 -8.10 49.82
CA ASN A 966 50.59 -8.96 50.98
C ASN A 966 51.87 -9.67 51.45
N ASP A 967 52.74 -10.07 50.52
CA ASP A 967 54.05 -10.64 50.81
C ASP A 967 54.97 -9.62 51.50
N TRP A 968 54.97 -8.37 51.04
CA TRP A 968 55.67 -7.25 51.69
C TRP A 968 55.13 -7.03 53.11
N TYR A 969 53.80 -7.01 53.29
CA TYR A 969 53.16 -6.85 54.58
C TYR A 969 53.52 -7.98 55.55
N ASN A 970 53.49 -9.23 55.09
CA ASN A 970 53.90 -10.39 55.88
C ASN A 970 55.37 -10.32 56.31
N ARG A 971 56.27 -9.88 55.42
CA ARG A 971 57.71 -9.67 55.74
C ARG A 971 57.90 -8.53 56.75
N TYR A 972 57.17 -7.42 56.60
CA TYR A 972 57.18 -6.30 57.54
C TYR A 972 56.67 -6.71 58.93
N THR A 973 55.50 -7.34 59.01
CA THR A 973 54.91 -7.79 60.28
C THR A 973 55.82 -8.83 60.97
N GLY A 974 56.39 -9.78 60.23
CA GLY A 974 57.37 -10.73 60.76
C GLY A 974 58.66 -10.08 61.27
N ALA A 975 59.11 -8.98 60.66
CA ALA A 975 60.23 -8.19 61.17
C ALA A 975 59.87 -7.45 62.47
N VAL A 976 58.66 -6.87 62.55
CA VAL A 976 58.18 -6.18 63.76
C VAL A 976 58.03 -7.16 64.94
N THR A 977 57.39 -8.33 64.74
CA THR A 977 57.23 -9.33 65.81
C THR A 977 58.55 -9.85 66.37
N ASN A 978 59.61 -9.90 65.56
CA ASN A 978 60.94 -10.36 65.98
C ASN A 978 61.73 -9.34 66.83
N THR A 979 61.19 -8.14 67.10
CA THR A 979 61.88 -7.08 67.87
C THR A 979 61.32 -6.83 69.28
N SER A 980 60.23 -7.49 69.68
CA SER A 980 59.55 -7.25 70.97
C SER A 980 59.65 -8.42 71.94
N THR A 981 60.74 -8.49 72.71
CA THR A 981 60.99 -9.56 73.71
C THR A 981 61.47 -9.02 75.08
N VAL A 982 60.67 -8.15 75.71
CA VAL A 982 60.83 -7.79 77.14
C VAL A 982 59.45 -7.79 77.84
N ASN A 983 59.42 -8.32 79.05
CA ASN A 983 58.26 -8.54 79.94
C ASN A 983 58.35 -7.60 81.18
N PRO A 984 57.36 -7.52 82.10
CA PRO A 984 55.93 -7.89 82.04
C PRO A 984 54.97 -6.85 82.70
N ASP A 985 53.71 -7.28 82.91
CA ASP A 985 52.86 -7.07 84.12
C ASP A 985 51.56 -6.22 83.99
N LEU A 986 50.59 -6.57 84.85
CA LEU A 986 49.23 -6.05 85.07
C LEU A 986 48.12 -6.32 84.02
N LEU A 987 47.24 -7.25 84.40
CA LEU A 987 45.84 -7.46 83.95
C LEU A 987 44.89 -6.91 85.05
N PRO A 988 43.54 -6.76 84.89
CA PRO A 988 42.66 -7.68 84.13
C PRO A 988 41.34 -7.16 83.47
N VAL A 989 40.66 -8.13 82.83
CA VAL A 989 39.22 -8.23 82.45
C VAL A 989 38.77 -7.73 81.06
N GLY A 990 38.18 -8.67 80.29
CA GLY A 990 37.28 -8.47 79.16
C GLY A 990 37.89 -8.73 77.77
N GLU A 991 37.34 -9.58 76.88
CA GLU A 991 36.27 -10.59 77.03
C GLU A 991 36.58 -11.83 76.15
N ASP A 992 36.01 -12.96 76.56
CA ASP A 992 35.82 -14.30 75.97
C ASP A 992 36.53 -14.83 74.70
N HIS A 993 36.71 -16.16 74.73
CA HIS A 993 37.35 -16.99 73.72
C HIS A 993 36.36 -17.61 72.73
N THR A 994 36.73 -17.81 71.47
CA THR A 994 37.09 -19.17 70.97
C THR A 994 37.52 -19.22 69.49
N HIS A 995 38.47 -20.11 69.24
CA HIS A 995 38.89 -20.73 67.97
C HIS A 995 39.06 -22.24 68.29
N PRO A 996 39.30 -23.18 67.34
CA PRO A 996 39.47 -23.02 65.88
C PRO A 996 38.69 -24.10 65.05
N GLU A 997 39.18 -24.37 63.82
CA GLU A 997 39.09 -25.62 63.04
C GLU A 997 37.91 -25.88 62.06
N HIS A 998 38.19 -25.59 60.78
CA HIS A 998 38.30 -26.54 59.64
C HIS A 998 37.20 -27.57 59.26
N GLN A 999 37.20 -27.84 57.94
CA GLN A 999 36.62 -29.00 57.20
C GLN A 999 35.12 -28.99 56.82
N THR A 1000 34.89 -28.54 55.58
CA THR A 1000 34.25 -29.34 54.50
C THR A 1000 33.28 -30.47 54.89
N HIS A 1001 31.99 -30.33 54.57
CA HIS A 1001 31.44 -31.01 53.38
C HIS A 1001 30.06 -30.52 52.92
N THR A 1002 29.81 -30.79 51.63
CA THR A 1002 28.57 -30.70 50.84
C THR A 1002 27.32 -31.36 51.45
N GLN A 1003 26.18 -30.66 51.39
CA GLN A 1003 24.85 -31.05 50.83
C GLN A 1003 23.81 -30.00 51.30
N THR A 1004 22.89 -29.37 50.54
CA THR A 1004 21.93 -29.69 49.46
C THR A 1004 20.53 -29.27 49.97
N GLU A 1005 19.61 -28.88 49.06
CA GLU A 1005 18.20 -28.49 49.31
C GLU A 1005 17.91 -27.07 49.87
N LEU A 1006 16.86 -26.34 49.45
CA LEU A 1006 16.11 -26.29 48.16
C LEU A 1006 15.19 -25.02 48.13
N ASN A 1007 14.72 -24.62 46.93
CA ASN A 1007 13.63 -23.65 46.65
C ASN A 1007 13.86 -22.17 47.05
N ALA A 1008 13.27 -21.15 46.42
CA ALA A 1008 12.72 -20.91 45.07
C ALA A 1008 12.57 -19.35 44.93
N VAL A 1009 12.45 -18.66 43.79
CA VAL A 1009 11.44 -18.73 42.70
C VAL A 1009 11.94 -17.86 41.51
N SER A 1010 11.54 -18.22 40.27
CA SER A 1010 11.41 -17.42 39.01
C SER A 1010 12.10 -16.04 38.87
N GLY A 1011 12.73 -15.69 37.74
CA GLY A 1011 12.92 -16.44 36.48
C GLY A 1011 13.09 -15.51 35.27
N ALA A 1012 13.69 -16.03 34.19
CA ALA A 1012 13.80 -15.39 32.87
C ALA A 1012 13.96 -16.47 31.78
N GLU A 1013 13.55 -16.18 30.55
CA GLU A 1013 13.44 -17.16 29.46
C GLU A 1013 14.80 -17.45 28.79
N ALA A 1014 15.05 -18.73 28.47
CA ALA A 1014 16.17 -19.16 27.63
C ALA A 1014 15.61 -20.01 26.49
N MET A 1015 15.93 -19.64 25.24
CA MET A 1015 15.44 -20.36 24.06
C MET A 1015 16.38 -21.52 23.72
N GLU A 1016 15.84 -22.73 23.77
CA GLU A 1016 16.57 -23.99 23.57
C GLU A 1016 16.89 -24.23 22.08
N VAL A 1017 18.10 -24.67 21.78
CA VAL A 1017 18.50 -25.13 20.43
C VAL A 1017 19.20 -26.48 20.55
N ILE A 1018 18.63 -27.48 19.89
CA ILE A 1018 19.05 -28.88 19.93
C ILE A 1018 20.29 -29.09 19.04
N PRO A 1019 21.34 -29.80 19.50
CA PRO A 1019 22.49 -30.13 18.67
C PRO A 1019 22.18 -31.28 17.69
N LEU A 1020 22.58 -31.12 16.43
CA LEU A 1020 22.64 -32.19 15.42
C LEU A 1020 24.00 -32.15 14.73
N SER A 1021 24.52 -33.32 14.37
CA SER A 1021 25.92 -33.55 14.02
C SER A 1021 26.20 -33.59 12.51
N ASP A 1022 27.51 -33.64 12.20
CA ASP A 1022 28.14 -34.15 10.97
C ASP A 1022 28.10 -33.25 9.70
N PRO A 1023 29.10 -33.36 8.79
CA PRO A 1023 30.50 -33.79 8.97
C PRO A 1023 31.55 -32.87 8.29
N THR A 1024 32.84 -33.15 8.53
CA THR A 1024 33.99 -32.57 7.81
C THR A 1024 34.02 -32.96 6.32
N PRO A 1025 34.51 -32.09 5.42
CA PRO A 1025 35.96 -31.98 5.13
C PRO A 1025 36.45 -30.52 4.93
N GLY A 1026 37.75 -30.21 4.81
CA GLY A 1026 38.97 -31.01 4.98
C GLY A 1026 40.21 -30.32 4.37
N LEU A 1027 41.39 -30.54 4.97
CA LEU A 1027 42.77 -30.31 4.48
C LEU A 1027 43.12 -29.00 3.72
N GLU A 1028 43.92 -28.14 4.34
CA GLU A 1028 45.34 -27.83 4.04
C GLU A 1028 45.78 -26.59 4.88
N ALA A 1029 47.05 -26.21 5.05
CA ALA A 1029 48.31 -26.95 5.29
C ALA A 1029 49.40 -25.93 5.65
N ALA A 1030 50.29 -26.26 6.61
CA ALA A 1030 51.65 -25.71 6.76
C ALA A 1030 51.83 -24.16 6.97
N SER A 1031 53.00 -23.64 7.38
CA SER A 1031 54.05 -24.10 8.31
C SER A 1031 55.01 -22.93 8.58
N SER A 1032 55.78 -23.00 9.68
CA SER A 1032 57.09 -22.34 9.83
C SER A 1032 57.13 -20.80 9.99
N GLN A 1033 58.16 -20.18 10.60
CA GLN A 1033 59.15 -20.64 11.59
C GLN A 1033 59.89 -19.41 12.20
N ALA A 1034 60.13 -19.44 13.51
CA ALA A 1034 61.33 -18.87 14.17
C ALA A 1034 61.52 -17.31 14.04
N LEU A 1035 62.52 -16.63 14.61
CA LEU A 1035 63.81 -17.00 15.22
C LEU A 1035 64.16 -16.15 16.46
N LEU A 1036 64.69 -16.83 17.51
CA LEU A 1036 65.70 -16.32 18.46
C LEU A 1036 65.29 -15.12 19.37
N THR A 1037 65.99 -14.79 20.46
CA THR A 1037 67.23 -15.35 21.05
C THR A 1037 67.08 -15.40 22.59
N GLY A 1038 67.72 -16.36 23.26
CA GLY A 1038 67.78 -16.40 24.73
C GLY A 1038 69.20 -16.19 25.26
N SER A 1039 69.31 -15.79 26.52
CA SER A 1039 70.47 -16.11 27.37
C SER A 1039 70.07 -16.03 28.84
N ALA A 1040 70.52 -16.98 29.64
CA ALA A 1040 70.45 -16.92 31.10
C ALA A 1040 71.89 -16.92 31.63
N GLN A 1041 72.27 -15.86 32.34
CA GLN A 1041 73.50 -15.86 33.11
C GLN A 1041 73.33 -15.06 34.39
N THR A 1042 73.65 -15.70 35.51
CA THR A 1042 73.62 -15.12 36.85
C THR A 1042 74.89 -14.31 37.08
N ASP A 1043 74.77 -13.08 37.59
CA ASP A 1043 75.88 -12.44 38.30
C ASP A 1043 75.35 -11.60 39.48
N SER A 1044 76.23 -11.28 40.43
CA SER A 1044 75.83 -10.98 41.81
C SER A 1044 76.49 -9.73 42.41
N LYS A 1045 75.67 -8.71 42.71
CA LYS A 1045 75.76 -7.86 43.91
C LYS A 1045 74.55 -6.91 44.03
N PRO A 1046 74.27 -6.35 45.23
CA PRO A 1046 73.02 -5.67 45.52
C PRO A 1046 73.08 -4.15 45.26
N LEU A 1047 71.94 -3.57 44.88
CA LEU A 1047 71.34 -2.40 45.55
C LEU A 1047 69.92 -2.12 45.00
N VAL A 1048 69.03 -1.58 45.85
CA VAL A 1048 67.70 -0.99 45.54
C VAL A 1048 66.65 -1.93 44.90
N PRO A 1049 65.54 -2.22 45.60
CA PRO A 1049 64.31 -2.74 44.97
C PRO A 1049 63.66 -1.68 44.07
N LYS A 1050 63.23 -2.07 42.87
CA LYS A 1050 62.22 -1.31 42.11
C LYS A 1050 60.84 -1.91 42.40
N GLU A 1051 60.04 -1.26 43.24
CA GLU A 1051 58.73 -1.79 43.65
C GLU A 1051 57.63 -1.56 42.58
N ASP A 1052 57.87 -0.71 41.58
CA ASP A 1052 56.86 -0.29 40.59
C ASP A 1052 56.69 -1.20 39.35
N GLY A 1053 57.35 -2.36 39.27
CA GLY A 1053 57.36 -3.18 38.04
C GLY A 1053 55.96 -3.59 37.54
N THR A 1054 55.19 -4.24 38.42
CA THR A 1054 53.80 -4.66 38.14
C THR A 1054 52.86 -3.46 38.00
N ALA A 1055 53.12 -2.37 38.73
CA ALA A 1055 52.34 -1.13 38.65
C ALA A 1055 52.51 -0.42 37.31
N GLN A 1056 53.72 -0.39 36.74
CA GLN A 1056 53.98 0.18 35.41
C GLN A 1056 53.32 -0.64 34.30
N GLN A 1057 53.29 -1.97 34.41
CA GLN A 1057 52.54 -2.83 33.49
C GLN A 1057 51.03 -2.55 33.54
N ILE A 1058 50.45 -2.39 34.74
CA ILE A 1058 49.03 -2.01 34.92
C ILE A 1058 48.75 -0.64 34.28
N MET A 1059 49.60 0.37 34.53
CA MET A 1059 49.44 1.72 33.97
C MET A 1059 49.52 1.73 32.44
N GLN A 1060 50.42 0.93 31.85
CA GLN A 1060 50.53 0.83 30.40
C GLN A 1060 49.33 0.09 29.77
N LEU A 1061 48.91 -1.04 30.35
CA LEU A 1061 47.75 -1.79 29.88
C LEU A 1061 46.44 -0.97 30.00
N LEU A 1062 46.29 -0.18 31.06
CA LEU A 1062 45.19 0.80 31.18
C LEU A 1062 45.23 1.87 30.08
N HIS A 1063 46.42 2.36 29.72
CA HIS A 1063 46.57 3.32 28.62
C HIS A 1063 46.20 2.70 27.26
N GLU A 1064 46.55 1.45 27.00
CA GLU A 1064 46.18 0.71 25.79
C GLU A 1064 44.67 0.38 25.72
N ILE A 1065 44.03 0.12 26.87
CA ILE A 1065 42.57 -0.03 26.96
C ILE A 1065 41.87 1.32 26.75
N GLN A 1066 42.46 2.43 27.20
CA GLN A 1066 41.91 3.78 27.07
C GLN A 1066 42.06 4.36 25.65
N ASN A 1067 43.13 3.99 24.92
CA ASN A 1067 43.44 4.49 23.57
C ASN A 1067 43.54 3.36 22.51
N PRO A 1068 42.45 2.60 22.23
CA PRO A 1068 42.50 1.46 21.31
C PRO A 1068 42.80 1.82 19.84
N GLN A 1069 42.69 3.09 19.44
CA GLN A 1069 42.95 3.54 18.06
C GLN A 1069 44.45 3.69 17.71
N GLY A 1070 45.38 3.34 18.61
CA GLY A 1070 46.83 3.41 18.36
C GLY A 1070 47.35 2.44 17.29
N ALA A 1071 46.57 1.43 16.90
CA ALA A 1071 46.93 0.48 15.84
C ALA A 1071 46.29 0.89 14.48
N PRO A 1072 47.06 0.96 13.37
CA PRO A 1072 46.54 1.39 12.08
C PRO A 1072 45.70 0.30 11.39
N ARG A 1073 44.43 0.20 11.78
CA ARG A 1073 43.38 -0.51 11.04
C ARG A 1073 42.19 0.40 10.79
N SER A 1074 42.31 1.25 9.77
CA SER A 1074 41.18 2.01 9.26
C SER A 1074 40.10 1.06 8.71
N PRO A 1075 38.81 1.27 9.04
CA PRO A 1075 37.73 0.51 8.41
C PRO A 1075 37.64 0.88 6.92
N PRO A 1076 37.34 -0.08 6.02
CA PRO A 1076 37.14 0.20 4.60
C PRO A 1076 35.76 0.84 4.37
N PHE A 1077 35.61 2.10 4.78
CA PHE A 1077 34.33 2.82 4.75
C PHE A 1077 34.42 4.21 4.12
N LEU A 1078 34.99 4.28 2.92
CA LEU A 1078 34.66 5.31 1.93
C LEU A 1078 34.37 4.62 0.60
N GLY A 1079 33.08 4.56 0.23
CA GLY A 1079 32.66 4.11 -1.09
C GLY A 1079 32.98 5.15 -2.15
N GLU A 1080 33.26 4.69 -3.37
CA GLU A 1080 33.70 5.53 -4.49
C GLU A 1080 32.65 6.60 -4.86
N ASN A 1081 32.98 7.87 -4.58
CA ASN A 1081 32.43 9.04 -5.25
C ASN A 1081 33.61 9.89 -5.73
N PRO A 1082 33.58 10.47 -6.94
CA PRO A 1082 34.75 11.12 -7.56
C PRO A 1082 35.00 12.53 -7.01
N CYS A 1083 35.39 12.63 -5.74
CA CYS A 1083 35.99 13.85 -5.18
C CYS A 1083 37.52 13.73 -5.25
N ILE A 1084 38.16 14.68 -5.94
CA ILE A 1084 39.62 14.73 -6.10
C ILE A 1084 40.27 15.03 -4.73
N PRO A 1085 41.14 14.17 -4.17
CA PRO A 1085 41.73 14.42 -2.86
C PRO A 1085 42.86 15.46 -2.93
N PHE A 1086 42.65 16.62 -2.31
CA PHE A 1086 43.74 17.55 -2.02
C PHE A 1086 44.54 17.06 -0.81
N PHE A 1087 45.81 16.72 -1.03
CA PHE A 1087 46.71 16.28 0.04
C PHE A 1087 47.37 17.49 0.71
N TYR A 1088 47.11 17.66 2.00
CA TYR A 1088 47.86 18.59 2.86
C TYR A 1088 48.99 17.85 3.58
N ARG A 1089 50.19 18.41 3.55
CA ARG A 1089 51.28 18.12 4.48
C ARG A 1089 51.93 19.46 4.84
N PRO A 1090 52.05 19.83 6.13
CA PRO A 1090 52.83 21.00 6.52
C PRO A 1090 54.30 20.83 6.16
N ASP A 1091 54.95 21.93 5.79
CA ASP A 1091 56.41 22.06 5.83
C ASP A 1091 56.82 22.62 7.21
N GLU A 1092 58.10 22.58 7.57
CA GLU A 1092 58.64 22.90 8.90
C GLU A 1092 58.48 24.39 9.34
N GLN A 1093 57.68 25.19 8.63
CA GLN A 1093 57.36 26.59 8.93
C GLN A 1093 55.84 26.94 8.81
N ASP A 1094 54.96 25.95 8.70
CA ASP A 1094 53.49 26.09 8.79
C ASP A 1094 52.78 27.00 7.74
N GLU A 1095 53.45 27.32 6.61
CA GLU A 1095 52.80 27.94 5.45
C GLU A 1095 52.21 26.91 4.48
N VAL A 1096 50.95 27.11 4.06
CA VAL A 1096 50.28 26.29 3.02
C VAL A 1096 50.23 27.04 1.70
N LYS A 1097 50.92 26.53 0.67
CA LYS A 1097 50.84 27.04 -0.71
C LYS A 1097 50.17 26.01 -1.63
N ILE A 1098 49.12 26.43 -2.33
CA ILE A 1098 48.38 25.59 -3.29
C ILE A 1098 48.96 25.79 -4.69
N LEU A 1099 49.29 24.69 -5.37
CA LEU A 1099 49.60 24.65 -6.80
C LEU A 1099 48.60 23.71 -7.48
N VAL A 1100 47.96 24.20 -8.54
CA VAL A 1100 46.90 23.49 -9.27
C VAL A 1100 47.46 22.92 -10.57
N VAL A 1101 47.09 21.67 -10.87
CA VAL A 1101 47.18 21.00 -12.18
C VAL A 1101 45.88 20.23 -12.39
#